data_AF-A0A6N4TLQ2-F1
#
_entry.id   AF-A0A6N4TLQ2-F1
#
_cell.length_a   1.000
_cell.length_b   1.000
_cell.length_c   1.000
_cell.angle_alpha   90.00
_cell.angle_beta   90.00
_cell.angle_gamma   90.00
#
_symmetry.space_group_name_H-M   'P 1'
#
loop_
_entity.id
_entity.type
_entity.pdbx_description
1 polymer ?
#
loop_
_entity_poly.entity_id
_entity_poly.type
_entity_poly.pdbx_seq_one_letter_code
_entity_poly.pdbx_strand_id
1 'polypeptide(L)'
;MKTEKGRVTVPTDVDVVQDTIEIIRRWKADAIRDCDGTDMPQELRNMDIKQYATYYTTRKDNAWAKAHPEEVQQMYLMSEYYTAKDTTLHIPIMKHFYKEQLKPNTLDDIHRWWEVIDRTEDNVISTWEYDAEKQEVIINNTKPYHAYTVSFLAFVIWDPVHMYNALTNEWKNEEHQMTYDVRQPKTQAYVLEKMRKFVKEREDVDVVRFTTFFHQFTLQFDEYAREKFVDWFGYSGSVSPYILEKFEKEVGYPFRPEYIINKGFNNSTFCVPTKEYLDFMDFQQREVCALAKQFVDICHEGGKEAMMFLGDHWIGTEPFGKYFQNIGLDAVVGSVGSGATLRLISDIEGVRYTEGRFLPYFFPDVFHEGGDPLQEAKVNWVTARRAILRKLLDRIGYGGYLKLAMKFPAFIDYIEKVCEEFRELYDHVNQQKPYTHLNVAVLNSWGELRRWGTHMVAHAIPYKQTYSYNGVIEALSGFPFDVRFISFDDIRNNPSVLDDIDVVINAGDAYTAYSGGKEFDEGIVTTLRKYVDNGGGFIGVGEPSANENGGKFFTLYDVLGVDKELGFTLSTDKYNWECKEHFISEQLTQDDFGEEVRNIYALRDTTVIRQKDHNVNLAANTYGKGHSVYINGLPFSFENARLLYRSIYYAAGKEAEMKQWYSENYNVEVNVYPSTNSYCVVNNTYEPQKTIIYTDKDNFEVELEASEIRWFTM
;
A
#
# COMPACT_ATOMS: atom_id res chain seq x y z
N MET A 1 9.83 20.06 26.77
CA MET A 1 9.94 21.46 26.31
C MET A 1 9.05 21.54 25.07
N LYS A 2 8.11 22.48 24.99
CA LYS A 2 7.12 22.50 23.90
C LYS A 2 7.83 22.74 22.56
N THR A 3 7.58 21.90 21.55
CA THR A 3 8.11 22.07 20.19
C THR A 3 7.34 23.22 19.54
N GLU A 4 7.90 24.43 19.58
CA GLU A 4 7.24 25.61 19.01
C GLU A 4 7.46 25.78 17.50
N LYS A 5 8.51 25.17 16.94
CA LYS A 5 8.89 25.25 15.52
C LYS A 5 9.49 23.93 15.02
N GLY A 6 9.54 23.77 13.71
CA GLY A 6 10.16 22.66 13.00
C GLY A 6 9.25 21.45 12.82
N ARG A 7 9.86 20.34 12.38
CA ARG A 7 9.21 19.09 11.95
C ARG A 7 8.28 19.25 10.76
N VAL A 8 8.48 20.31 9.99
CA VAL A 8 7.64 20.65 8.84
C VAL A 8 8.55 20.94 7.65
N THR A 9 8.33 20.21 6.56
CA THR A 9 9.01 20.41 5.28
C THR A 9 8.07 21.12 4.29
N VAL A 10 8.53 22.22 3.70
CA VAL A 10 7.74 23.05 2.75
C VAL A 10 8.26 22.87 1.32
N PRO A 11 7.39 22.65 0.32
CA PRO A 11 7.79 22.67 -1.07
C PRO A 11 8.04 24.11 -1.54
N THR A 12 9.06 24.29 -2.37
CA THR A 12 9.42 25.58 -2.99
C THR A 12 8.94 25.60 -4.44
N ASP A 13 8.75 26.79 -5.01
CA ASP A 13 8.48 26.98 -6.44
C ASP A 13 9.21 28.25 -6.91
N VAL A 14 9.77 28.22 -8.13
CA VAL A 14 10.65 29.26 -8.67
C VAL A 14 9.99 30.62 -8.80
N ASP A 15 8.66 30.63 -8.98
CA ASP A 15 7.88 31.84 -9.22
C ASP A 15 7.35 32.50 -7.94
N VAL A 16 7.54 31.90 -6.76
CA VAL A 16 6.86 32.29 -5.50
C VAL A 16 7.79 32.31 -4.28
N VAL A 17 9.00 32.85 -4.45
CA VAL A 17 10.01 32.92 -3.38
C VAL A 17 9.49 33.62 -2.12
N GLN A 18 8.80 34.76 -2.27
CA GLN A 18 8.28 35.51 -1.12
C GLN A 18 7.14 34.77 -0.41
N ASP A 19 6.23 34.13 -1.16
CA ASP A 19 5.17 33.30 -0.57
C ASP A 19 5.77 32.09 0.15
N THR A 20 6.84 31.51 -0.39
CA THR A 20 7.58 30.41 0.27
C THR A 20 8.13 30.86 1.61
N ILE A 21 8.76 32.04 1.69
CA ILE A 21 9.26 32.62 2.95
C ILE A 21 8.11 32.88 3.93
N GLU A 22 6.97 33.38 3.44
CA GLU A 22 5.77 33.56 4.26
C GLU A 22 5.29 32.23 4.85
N ILE A 23 5.19 31.19 4.03
CA ILE A 23 4.72 29.86 4.45
C ILE A 23 5.69 29.21 5.44
N ILE A 24 7.00 29.32 5.23
CA ILE A 24 8.01 28.87 6.20
C ILE A 24 7.74 29.51 7.57
N ARG A 25 7.47 30.83 7.60
CA ARG A 25 7.17 31.55 8.85
C ARG A 25 5.84 31.11 9.47
N ARG A 26 4.78 31.01 8.67
CA ARG A 26 3.42 30.65 9.13
C ARG A 26 3.38 29.22 9.68
N TRP A 27 3.85 28.25 8.90
CA TRP A 27 3.86 26.84 9.30
C TRP A 27 5.01 26.50 10.25
N LYS A 28 5.92 27.45 10.48
CA LYS A 28 7.11 27.34 11.33
C LYS A 28 8.01 26.18 10.87
N ALA A 29 8.22 26.10 9.56
CA ALA A 29 9.00 25.06 8.90
C ALA A 29 10.50 25.19 9.18
N ASP A 30 11.16 24.05 9.20
CA ASP A 30 12.61 23.91 9.43
C ASP A 30 13.32 23.19 8.27
N ALA A 31 12.59 22.76 7.26
CA ALA A 31 13.14 22.22 6.02
C ALA A 31 12.39 22.73 4.79
N ILE A 32 13.10 22.84 3.67
CA ILE A 32 12.53 23.16 2.37
C ILE A 32 13.00 22.18 1.31
N ARG A 33 12.18 21.99 0.29
CA ARG A 33 12.42 21.05 -0.80
C ARG A 33 12.13 21.67 -2.16
N ASP A 34 12.95 21.37 -3.15
CA ASP A 34 12.77 21.82 -4.54
C ASP A 34 11.49 21.26 -5.18
N CYS A 35 10.81 22.00 -6.06
CA CYS A 35 9.65 21.43 -6.78
C CYS A 35 10.09 20.34 -7.77
N ASP A 36 9.16 19.46 -8.15
CA ASP A 36 9.43 18.52 -9.22
C ASP A 36 9.72 19.27 -10.53
N GLY A 37 10.87 18.94 -11.14
CA GLY A 37 11.27 19.51 -12.43
C GLY A 37 11.96 20.87 -12.35
N THR A 38 12.07 21.51 -11.18
CA THR A 38 12.72 22.82 -11.06
C THR A 38 13.91 22.81 -10.10
N ASP A 39 14.81 23.78 -10.29
CA ASP A 39 15.90 24.04 -9.38
C ASP A 39 15.47 25.04 -8.31
N MET A 40 15.89 24.80 -7.06
CA MET A 40 15.61 25.74 -5.97
C MET A 40 16.21 27.14 -6.28
N PRO A 41 15.47 28.24 -6.13
CA PRO A 41 15.98 29.60 -6.28
C PRO A 41 17.16 29.90 -5.37
N GLN A 42 18.14 30.67 -5.85
CA GLN A 42 19.35 31.01 -5.09
C GLN A 42 19.04 31.72 -3.76
N GLU A 43 17.98 32.55 -3.73
CA GLU A 43 17.54 33.24 -2.53
C GLU A 43 17.14 32.26 -1.41
N LEU A 44 16.47 31.15 -1.77
CA LEU A 44 16.06 30.11 -0.81
C LEU A 44 17.24 29.20 -0.43
N ARG A 45 18.15 28.90 -1.37
CA ARG A 45 19.37 28.10 -1.09
C ARG A 45 20.29 28.73 -0.04
N ASN A 46 20.29 30.06 0.05
CA ASN A 46 21.13 30.79 0.99
C ASN A 46 20.48 30.95 2.38
N MET A 47 19.25 30.46 2.58
CA MET A 47 18.58 30.51 3.87
C MET A 47 19.17 29.48 4.84
N ASP A 48 19.29 29.87 6.11
CA ASP A 48 19.66 28.97 7.22
C ASP A 48 18.46 28.09 7.61
N ILE A 49 18.16 27.13 6.74
CA ILE A 49 17.07 26.17 6.85
C ILE A 49 17.50 24.86 6.18
N LYS A 50 17.04 23.72 6.68
CA LYS A 50 17.47 22.41 6.18
C LYS A 50 17.09 22.23 4.70
N GLN A 51 18.08 22.01 3.85
CA GLN A 51 17.93 21.96 2.39
C GLN A 51 17.78 20.52 1.90
N TYR A 52 16.60 20.18 1.37
CA TYR A 52 16.36 18.90 0.72
C TYR A 52 16.54 19.08 -0.79
N ALA A 53 17.38 18.23 -1.39
CA ALA A 53 17.51 18.16 -2.83
C ALA A 53 16.96 16.83 -3.36
N THR A 54 16.05 16.93 -4.32
CA THR A 54 15.51 15.77 -5.02
C THR A 54 16.57 15.16 -5.94
N TYR A 55 16.82 13.86 -5.80
CA TYR A 55 17.77 13.13 -6.64
C TYR A 55 17.11 11.95 -7.36
N TYR A 56 17.30 11.90 -8.68
CA TYR A 56 16.78 10.84 -9.55
C TYR A 56 17.92 9.94 -9.99
N THR A 57 17.89 8.66 -9.58
CA THR A 57 19.02 7.75 -9.84
C THR A 57 19.01 7.12 -11.23
N THR A 58 17.87 7.12 -11.92
CA THR A 58 17.62 6.35 -13.16
C THR A 58 17.28 7.20 -14.38
N ARG A 59 17.16 8.53 -14.25
CA ARG A 59 16.74 9.44 -15.34
C ARG A 59 17.44 10.80 -15.31
N LYS A 60 16.90 11.80 -16.03
CA LYS A 60 17.53 13.13 -16.28
C LYS A 60 18.90 13.04 -16.97
N ASP A 61 19.08 12.07 -17.87
CA ASP A 61 20.30 11.93 -18.68
C ASP A 61 20.04 11.18 -19.99
N ASN A 62 19.26 11.79 -20.88
CA ASN A 62 18.90 11.18 -22.15
C ASN A 62 20.11 10.92 -23.06
N ALA A 63 21.18 11.71 -22.91
CA ALA A 63 22.41 11.49 -23.67
C ALA A 63 23.05 10.13 -23.32
N TRP A 64 23.14 9.80 -22.04
CA TRP A 64 23.60 8.49 -21.58
C TRP A 64 22.67 7.37 -22.08
N ALA A 65 21.36 7.48 -21.85
CA ALA A 65 20.38 6.46 -22.24
C ALA A 65 20.40 6.16 -23.76
N LYS A 66 20.56 7.18 -24.60
CA LYS A 66 20.66 7.02 -26.06
C LYS A 66 21.98 6.41 -26.51
N ALA A 67 23.07 6.65 -25.78
CA ALA A 67 24.39 6.08 -26.08
C ALA A 67 24.52 4.61 -25.62
N HIS A 68 23.69 4.20 -24.66
CA HIS A 68 23.70 2.86 -24.05
C HIS A 68 22.31 2.19 -24.11
N PRO A 69 21.74 1.99 -25.33
CA PRO A 69 20.39 1.44 -25.48
C PRO A 69 20.24 0.03 -24.90
N GLU A 70 21.32 -0.73 -24.77
CA GLU A 70 21.34 -2.07 -24.16
C GLU A 70 21.15 -2.06 -22.64
N GLU A 71 21.38 -0.92 -21.99
CA GLU A 71 21.24 -0.75 -20.53
C GLU A 71 20.03 0.13 -20.16
N VAL A 72 19.09 0.35 -21.09
CA VAL A 72 17.79 0.98 -20.81
C VAL A 72 16.93 0.02 -19.98
N GLN A 73 16.17 0.57 -19.02
CA GLN A 73 15.29 -0.24 -18.18
C GLN A 73 14.25 -0.98 -19.01
N GLN A 74 13.92 -2.20 -18.61
CA GLN A 74 12.99 -3.06 -19.33
C GLN A 74 11.82 -3.48 -18.44
N MET A 75 10.73 -3.88 -19.09
CA MET A 75 9.59 -4.50 -18.44
C MET A 75 9.05 -5.68 -19.26
N TYR A 76 8.49 -6.66 -18.56
CA TYR A 76 7.67 -7.68 -19.20
C TYR A 76 6.28 -7.15 -19.50
N LEU A 77 5.81 -7.40 -20.72
CA LEU A 77 4.47 -7.10 -21.21
C LEU A 77 3.83 -8.38 -21.75
N MET A 78 2.50 -8.37 -21.87
CA MET A 78 1.75 -9.45 -22.53
C MET A 78 0.82 -8.87 -23.59
N SER A 79 0.75 -9.52 -24.76
CA SER A 79 -0.28 -9.22 -25.74
C SER A 79 -1.68 -9.48 -25.17
N GLU A 80 -2.71 -8.96 -25.83
CA GLU A 80 -4.08 -9.49 -25.63
C GLU A 80 -4.15 -10.98 -25.99
N TYR A 81 -5.26 -11.62 -25.60
CA TYR A 81 -5.59 -12.97 -26.03
C TYR A 81 -6.05 -12.93 -27.50
N TYR A 82 -5.39 -13.71 -28.35
CA TYR A 82 -5.77 -13.87 -29.75
C TYR A 82 -6.26 -15.29 -30.01
N THR A 83 -7.53 -15.42 -30.39
CA THR A 83 -8.07 -16.70 -30.83
C THR A 83 -7.65 -17.01 -32.26
N ALA A 84 -6.93 -18.10 -32.46
CA ALA A 84 -6.59 -18.59 -33.80
C ALA A 84 -7.86 -19.00 -34.54
N LYS A 85 -8.14 -18.46 -35.73
CA LYS A 85 -9.27 -18.91 -36.57
C LYS A 85 -8.85 -19.96 -37.61
N ASP A 86 -7.55 -20.15 -37.76
CA ASP A 86 -6.92 -21.07 -38.68
C ASP A 86 -5.65 -21.64 -38.00
N THR A 87 -4.84 -22.33 -38.78
CA THR A 87 -3.55 -22.92 -38.41
C THR A 87 -2.39 -21.93 -38.45
N THR A 88 -2.62 -20.68 -38.86
CA THR A 88 -1.65 -19.59 -38.74
C THR A 88 -2.28 -18.43 -37.97
N LEU A 89 -1.53 -17.87 -37.02
CA LEU A 89 -1.96 -16.72 -36.23
C LEU A 89 -0.87 -15.66 -36.19
N HIS A 90 -1.28 -14.40 -36.38
CA HIS A 90 -0.45 -13.22 -36.24
C HIS A 90 -0.88 -12.45 -34.99
N ILE A 91 0.05 -12.19 -34.08
CA ILE A 91 -0.21 -11.51 -32.81
C ILE A 91 0.56 -10.18 -32.79
N PRO A 92 -0.10 -9.02 -32.96
CA PRO A 92 0.55 -7.71 -32.84
C PRO A 92 0.81 -7.37 -31.38
N ILE A 93 2.06 -7.54 -30.94
CA ILE A 93 2.43 -7.53 -29.51
C ILE A 93 2.32 -6.14 -28.88
N MET A 94 2.49 -5.07 -29.68
CA MET A 94 2.40 -3.67 -29.23
C MET A 94 1.00 -3.06 -29.38
N LYS A 95 0.00 -3.85 -29.81
CA LYS A 95 -1.36 -3.34 -29.92
C LYS A 95 -1.89 -2.99 -28.52
N HIS A 96 -2.49 -1.80 -28.41
CA HIS A 96 -3.00 -1.24 -27.16
C HIS A 96 -1.96 -0.89 -26.09
N PHE A 97 -0.70 -0.67 -26.48
CA PHE A 97 0.35 -0.11 -25.64
C PHE A 97 0.82 1.23 -26.18
N TYR A 98 1.24 2.13 -25.28
CA TYR A 98 1.73 3.43 -25.66
C TYR A 98 3.14 3.35 -26.26
N LYS A 99 3.24 3.59 -27.57
CA LYS A 99 4.50 3.46 -28.33
C LYS A 99 5.55 4.51 -27.96
N GLU A 100 5.15 5.61 -27.31
CA GLU A 100 6.10 6.61 -26.81
C GLU A 100 6.66 6.23 -25.44
N GLN A 101 5.98 5.34 -24.69
CA GLN A 101 6.48 4.79 -23.44
C GLN A 101 7.34 3.55 -23.67
N LEU A 102 6.93 2.69 -24.60
CA LEU A 102 7.40 1.30 -24.67
C LEU A 102 7.88 0.91 -26.07
N LYS A 103 8.97 0.15 -26.13
CA LYS A 103 9.54 -0.40 -27.37
C LYS A 103 9.94 -1.86 -27.18
N PRO A 104 9.50 -2.82 -28.03
CA PRO A 104 9.93 -4.22 -27.92
C PRO A 104 11.45 -4.35 -27.90
N ASN A 105 11.96 -5.18 -26.98
CA ASN A 105 13.37 -5.51 -26.92
C ASN A 105 13.69 -6.64 -27.90
N THR A 106 14.37 -6.27 -28.98
CA THR A 106 14.90 -7.19 -30.00
C THR A 106 16.42 -7.15 -30.06
N LEU A 107 17.09 -6.54 -29.07
CA LEU A 107 18.54 -6.55 -28.93
C LEU A 107 19.00 -7.84 -28.24
N ASP A 108 18.22 -8.31 -27.27
CA ASP A 108 18.41 -9.59 -26.61
C ASP A 108 17.66 -10.72 -27.35
N ASP A 109 18.03 -11.98 -27.06
CA ASP A 109 17.45 -13.16 -27.70
C ASP A 109 15.96 -13.32 -27.39
N ILE A 110 15.11 -13.01 -28.37
CA ILE A 110 13.66 -13.08 -28.25
C ILE A 110 13.15 -14.50 -28.00
N HIS A 111 13.82 -15.54 -28.48
CA HIS A 111 13.39 -16.93 -28.23
C HIS A 111 13.76 -17.40 -26.83
N ARG A 112 14.74 -16.76 -26.19
CA ARG A 112 15.11 -17.03 -24.81
C ARG A 112 14.22 -16.31 -23.80
N TRP A 113 13.89 -15.06 -24.11
CA TRP A 113 13.28 -14.15 -23.13
C TRP A 113 11.81 -13.86 -23.39
N TRP A 114 11.26 -14.21 -24.55
CA TRP A 114 9.83 -14.13 -24.81
C TRP A 114 9.20 -15.51 -24.73
N GLU A 115 7.90 -15.56 -24.46
CA GLU A 115 7.17 -16.80 -24.31
C GLU A 115 5.82 -16.71 -25.03
N VAL A 116 5.56 -17.67 -25.91
CA VAL A 116 4.27 -17.81 -26.59
C VAL A 116 3.52 -18.95 -25.93
N ILE A 117 2.28 -18.71 -25.51
CA ILE A 117 1.49 -19.69 -24.76
C ILE A 117 0.15 -19.90 -25.46
N ASP A 118 -0.18 -21.16 -25.73
CA ASP A 118 -1.56 -21.61 -25.96
C ASP A 118 -2.28 -21.62 -24.62
N ARG A 119 -3.09 -20.57 -24.38
CA ARG A 119 -3.83 -20.36 -23.13
C ARG A 119 -5.03 -21.28 -22.99
N THR A 120 -5.44 -21.97 -24.06
CA THR A 120 -6.55 -22.94 -23.99
C THR A 120 -6.08 -24.26 -23.39
N GLU A 121 -4.84 -24.67 -23.63
CA GLU A 121 -4.26 -25.88 -23.02
C GLU A 121 -3.18 -25.59 -21.95
N ASP A 122 -2.86 -24.30 -21.72
CA ASP A 122 -1.77 -23.83 -20.87
C ASP A 122 -0.39 -24.40 -21.28
N ASN A 123 -0.15 -24.47 -22.59
CA ASN A 123 1.04 -25.07 -23.20
C ASN A 123 1.95 -24.02 -23.86
N VAL A 124 3.25 -24.08 -23.59
CA VAL A 124 4.25 -23.21 -24.22
C VAL A 124 4.52 -23.65 -25.67
N ILE A 125 4.55 -22.68 -26.58
CA ILE A 125 4.82 -22.88 -28.00
C ILE A 125 6.28 -22.53 -28.29
N SER A 126 7.06 -23.53 -28.71
CA SER A 126 8.49 -23.38 -28.99
C SER A 126 8.81 -22.86 -30.38
N THR A 127 7.86 -22.94 -31.32
CA THR A 127 8.09 -22.63 -32.74
C THR A 127 7.20 -21.48 -33.17
N TRP A 128 7.81 -20.32 -33.39
CA TRP A 128 7.17 -19.09 -33.83
C TRP A 128 8.20 -18.18 -34.48
N GLU A 129 7.74 -17.19 -35.23
CA GLU A 129 8.57 -16.19 -35.93
C GLU A 129 8.19 -14.78 -35.48
N TYR A 130 9.09 -13.81 -35.66
CA TYR A 130 8.81 -12.41 -35.36
C TYR A 130 9.02 -11.52 -36.60
N ASP A 131 7.96 -10.82 -37.00
CA ASP A 131 7.99 -9.78 -38.02
C ASP A 131 8.28 -8.43 -37.35
N ALA A 132 9.52 -7.96 -37.47
CA ALA A 132 9.97 -6.71 -36.85
C ALA A 132 9.34 -5.46 -37.48
N GLU A 133 8.94 -5.50 -38.75
CA GLU A 133 8.31 -4.35 -39.42
C GLU A 133 6.87 -4.17 -38.92
N LYS A 134 6.15 -5.27 -38.73
CA LYS A 134 4.76 -5.25 -38.21
C LYS A 134 4.68 -5.31 -36.69
N GLN A 135 5.78 -5.66 -36.01
CA GLN A 135 5.81 -5.97 -34.58
C GLN A 135 4.82 -7.09 -34.23
N GLU A 136 4.85 -8.17 -35.01
CA GLU A 136 3.95 -9.31 -34.88
C GLU A 136 4.71 -10.60 -34.61
N VAL A 137 4.20 -11.43 -33.69
CA VAL A 137 4.61 -12.82 -33.58
C VAL A 137 3.71 -13.68 -34.45
N ILE A 138 4.32 -14.55 -35.26
CA ILE A 138 3.65 -15.44 -36.20
C ILE A 138 3.79 -16.87 -35.67
N ILE A 139 2.66 -17.54 -35.47
CA ILE A 139 2.62 -18.94 -35.05
C ILE A 139 2.12 -19.77 -36.24
N ASN A 140 3.02 -20.59 -36.79
CA ASN A 140 2.69 -21.56 -37.82
C ASN A 140 2.32 -22.88 -37.13
N ASN A 141 1.13 -23.43 -37.40
CA ASN A 141 0.49 -24.60 -36.77
C ASN A 141 -0.27 -24.35 -35.45
N THR A 142 -1.03 -23.25 -35.36
CA THR A 142 -2.01 -23.08 -34.28
C THR A 142 -3.12 -24.12 -34.34
N LYS A 143 -3.72 -24.43 -33.19
CA LYS A 143 -4.98 -25.17 -33.11
C LYS A 143 -6.13 -24.18 -33.32
N PRO A 144 -6.97 -24.35 -34.35
CA PRO A 144 -8.11 -23.47 -34.55
C PRO A 144 -8.99 -23.39 -33.30
N TYR A 145 -9.38 -22.16 -32.97
CA TYR A 145 -10.18 -21.71 -31.83
C TYR A 145 -9.50 -21.77 -30.46
N HIS A 146 -8.20 -22.06 -30.41
CA HIS A 146 -7.41 -21.85 -29.20
C HIS A 146 -7.01 -20.38 -29.07
N ALA A 147 -6.89 -19.91 -27.83
CA ALA A 147 -6.42 -18.57 -27.51
C ALA A 147 -4.92 -18.57 -27.23
N TYR A 148 -4.19 -17.64 -27.82
CA TYR A 148 -2.76 -17.50 -27.68
C TYR A 148 -2.38 -16.13 -27.13
N THR A 149 -1.29 -16.06 -26.38
CA THR A 149 -0.68 -14.82 -25.93
C THR A 149 0.84 -14.86 -26.14
N VAL A 150 1.44 -13.68 -26.23
CA VAL A 150 2.89 -13.50 -26.23
C VAL A 150 3.27 -12.67 -25.00
N SER A 151 4.15 -13.20 -24.17
CA SER A 151 4.85 -12.47 -23.12
C SER A 151 6.20 -12.02 -23.67
N PHE A 152 6.52 -10.73 -23.63
CA PHE A 152 7.70 -10.17 -24.29
C PHE A 152 8.36 -9.05 -23.46
N LEU A 153 9.66 -8.86 -23.65
CA LEU A 153 10.40 -7.76 -23.05
C LEU A 153 10.25 -6.49 -23.88
N ALA A 154 10.07 -5.35 -23.21
CA ALA A 154 10.07 -4.02 -23.82
C ALA A 154 10.95 -3.05 -23.02
N PHE A 155 11.69 -2.21 -23.73
CA PHE A 155 12.39 -1.06 -23.17
C PHE A 155 11.39 0.02 -22.74
N VAL A 156 11.68 0.64 -21.60
CA VAL A 156 10.97 1.82 -21.07
C VAL A 156 11.67 3.07 -21.59
N ILE A 157 11.17 3.60 -22.70
CA ILE A 157 11.76 4.75 -23.41
C ILE A 157 11.16 6.10 -22.99
N TRP A 158 10.18 6.09 -22.09
CA TRP A 158 9.72 7.25 -21.35
C TRP A 158 9.41 6.83 -19.91
N ASP A 159 10.11 7.44 -18.96
CA ASP A 159 9.92 7.26 -17.53
C ASP A 159 8.43 7.44 -17.14
N PRO A 160 7.78 6.45 -16.50
CA PRO A 160 6.34 6.49 -16.23
C PRO A 160 5.91 7.67 -15.34
N VAL A 161 6.72 8.05 -14.34
CA VAL A 161 6.41 9.18 -13.44
C VAL A 161 6.56 10.50 -14.18
N HIS A 162 7.65 10.68 -14.92
CA HIS A 162 7.85 11.84 -15.78
C HIS A 162 6.73 11.97 -16.82
N MET A 163 6.30 10.85 -17.42
CA MET A 163 5.20 10.82 -18.37
C MET A 163 3.89 11.26 -17.73
N TYR A 164 3.53 10.70 -16.57
CA TYR A 164 2.35 11.10 -15.83
C TYR A 164 2.36 12.61 -15.52
N ASN A 165 3.48 13.14 -15.05
CA ASN A 165 3.61 14.57 -14.76
C ASN A 165 3.52 15.44 -16.02
N ALA A 166 4.17 15.05 -17.12
CA ALA A 166 4.16 15.79 -18.37
C ALA A 166 2.77 15.82 -19.01
N LEU A 167 2.05 14.70 -19.00
CA LEU A 167 0.69 14.60 -19.51
C LEU A 167 -0.29 15.39 -18.65
N THR A 168 -0.22 15.27 -17.33
CA THR A 168 -1.16 15.93 -16.42
C THR A 168 -0.97 17.45 -16.36
N ASN A 169 0.27 17.94 -16.45
CA ASN A 169 0.56 19.38 -16.48
C ASN A 169 0.62 19.95 -17.91
N GLU A 170 0.36 19.12 -18.92
CA GLU A 170 0.48 19.48 -20.34
C GLU A 170 1.82 20.15 -20.72
N TRP A 171 2.93 19.69 -20.15
CA TRP A 171 4.27 20.26 -20.40
C TRP A 171 4.56 20.33 -21.90
N LYS A 172 4.94 21.52 -22.38
CA LYS A 172 5.25 21.78 -23.79
C LYS A 172 6.76 21.85 -23.98
N ASN A 173 7.26 21.22 -25.05
CA ASN A 173 8.67 21.26 -25.46
C ASN A 173 9.67 20.64 -24.47
N GLU A 174 9.21 19.77 -23.56
CA GLU A 174 10.10 18.99 -22.70
C GLU A 174 10.45 17.66 -23.36
N GLU A 175 11.72 17.28 -23.31
CA GLU A 175 12.18 16.00 -23.85
C GLU A 175 11.74 14.85 -22.93
N HIS A 176 11.17 13.78 -23.49
CA HIS A 176 10.75 12.61 -22.71
C HIS A 176 11.96 11.97 -22.05
N GLN A 177 11.97 11.94 -20.72
CA GLN A 177 13.09 11.40 -19.97
C GLN A 177 13.12 9.87 -20.11
N MET A 178 14.20 9.34 -20.67
CA MET A 178 14.43 7.90 -20.76
C MET A 178 14.95 7.35 -19.43
N THR A 179 14.64 6.09 -19.13
CA THR A 179 15.07 5.42 -17.90
C THR A 179 16.15 4.38 -18.18
N TYR A 180 17.24 4.39 -17.41
CA TYR A 180 18.35 3.43 -17.53
C TYR A 180 18.42 2.49 -16.32
N ASP A 181 18.78 1.22 -16.55
CA ASP A 181 18.90 0.18 -15.52
C ASP A 181 20.27 0.31 -14.82
N VAL A 182 20.26 0.89 -13.62
CA VAL A 182 21.48 1.15 -12.85
C VAL A 182 22.19 -0.10 -12.34
N ARG A 183 21.62 -1.28 -12.49
CA ARG A 183 22.28 -2.55 -12.15
C ARG A 183 23.24 -3.01 -13.24
N GLN A 184 23.07 -2.50 -14.46
CA GLN A 184 23.92 -2.84 -15.59
C GLN A 184 25.32 -2.24 -15.42
N PRO A 185 26.41 -2.94 -15.76
CA PRO A 185 27.75 -2.56 -15.34
C PRO A 185 28.22 -1.16 -15.76
N LYS A 186 27.93 -0.72 -16.99
CA LYS A 186 28.40 0.60 -17.46
C LYS A 186 27.62 1.72 -16.78
N THR A 187 26.30 1.59 -16.74
CA THR A 187 25.37 2.54 -16.13
C THR A 187 25.63 2.61 -14.64
N GLN A 188 25.81 1.48 -13.96
CA GLN A 188 26.15 1.44 -12.53
C GLN A 188 27.39 2.29 -12.22
N ALA A 189 28.48 2.07 -12.96
CA ALA A 189 29.72 2.83 -12.77
C ALA A 189 29.50 4.34 -13.00
N TYR A 190 28.79 4.69 -14.08
CA TYR A 190 28.48 6.07 -14.44
C TYR A 190 27.63 6.80 -13.38
N VAL A 191 26.54 6.17 -12.90
CA VAL A 191 25.61 6.82 -11.96
C VAL A 191 26.22 6.98 -10.57
N LEU A 192 27.06 6.05 -10.14
CA LEU A 192 27.79 6.17 -8.87
C LEU A 192 28.82 7.32 -8.95
N GLU A 193 29.53 7.47 -10.07
CA GLU A 193 30.42 8.62 -10.29
C GLU A 193 29.64 9.94 -10.32
N LYS A 194 28.51 9.98 -11.04
CA LYS A 194 27.60 11.13 -11.09
C LYS A 194 27.10 11.52 -9.71
N MET A 195 26.77 10.54 -8.88
CA MET A 195 26.34 10.77 -7.49
C MET A 195 27.47 11.37 -6.63
N ARG A 196 28.68 10.81 -6.73
CA ARG A 196 29.86 11.37 -6.03
C ARG A 196 30.13 12.81 -6.43
N LYS A 197 30.00 13.11 -7.72
CA LYS A 197 30.13 14.49 -8.23
C LYS A 197 29.04 15.40 -7.67
N PHE A 198 27.78 14.97 -7.71
CA PHE A 198 26.66 15.74 -7.15
C PHE A 198 26.86 16.08 -5.68
N VAL A 199 27.20 15.09 -4.85
CA VAL A 199 27.42 15.28 -3.41
C VAL A 199 28.56 16.26 -3.14
N LYS A 200 29.64 16.19 -3.95
CA LYS A 200 30.78 17.12 -3.84
C LYS A 200 30.43 18.54 -4.27
N GLU A 201 29.64 18.72 -5.32
CA GLU A 201 29.33 20.04 -5.89
C GLU A 201 28.20 20.77 -5.15
N ARG A 202 27.28 20.04 -4.51
CA ARG A 202 26.11 20.58 -3.82
C ARG A 202 26.36 20.75 -2.32
N GLU A 203 27.28 21.64 -1.96
CA GLU A 203 27.60 21.96 -0.55
C GLU A 203 26.40 22.55 0.21
N ASP A 204 25.43 23.14 -0.50
CA ASP A 204 24.20 23.71 0.04
C ASP A 204 23.17 22.67 0.54
N VAL A 205 23.34 21.39 0.22
CA VAL A 205 22.34 20.34 0.50
C VAL A 205 22.62 19.61 1.81
N ASP A 206 21.63 19.55 2.70
CA ASP A 206 21.69 18.75 3.93
C ASP A 206 21.17 17.32 3.73
N VAL A 207 20.11 17.17 2.93
CA VAL A 207 19.44 15.88 2.69
C VAL A 207 19.31 15.61 1.21
N VAL A 208 19.86 14.48 0.78
CA VAL A 208 19.58 13.93 -0.55
C VAL A 208 18.31 13.10 -0.46
N ARG A 209 17.24 13.62 -1.06
CA ARG A 209 15.94 12.94 -1.17
C ARG A 209 15.91 12.13 -2.46
N PHE A 210 16.30 10.86 -2.37
CA PHE A 210 16.13 9.90 -3.46
C PHE A 210 14.64 9.78 -3.81
N THR A 211 14.30 10.11 -5.05
CA THR A 211 12.92 10.07 -5.56
C THR A 211 12.85 9.25 -6.85
N THR A 212 13.08 7.94 -6.81
CA THR A 212 13.44 7.13 -5.64
C THR A 212 14.77 6.45 -5.91
N PHE A 213 14.80 5.13 -6.04
CA PHE A 213 15.95 4.35 -6.46
C PHE A 213 15.70 3.86 -7.88
N PHE A 214 15.62 2.55 -8.09
CA PHE A 214 16.00 1.95 -9.38
C PHE A 214 14.85 1.45 -10.23
N HIS A 215 13.76 0.99 -9.62
CA HIS A 215 12.70 0.30 -10.34
C HIS A 215 11.35 0.90 -10.00
N GLN A 216 10.74 1.48 -11.02
CA GLN A 216 9.37 1.97 -11.00
C GLN A 216 8.40 0.83 -10.66
N PHE A 217 7.41 1.12 -9.80
CA PHE A 217 6.26 0.24 -9.64
C PHE A 217 5.54 0.03 -10.98
N THR A 218 4.83 -1.08 -11.15
CA THR A 218 4.28 -1.42 -12.47
C THR A 218 3.27 -0.37 -12.91
N LEU A 219 3.60 0.35 -13.99
CA LEU A 219 2.75 1.40 -14.55
C LEU A 219 2.88 1.40 -16.07
N GLN A 220 1.81 0.99 -16.74
CA GLN A 220 1.73 0.80 -18.18
C GLN A 220 0.65 1.70 -18.76
N PHE A 221 0.89 2.28 -19.94
CA PHE A 221 -0.07 3.14 -20.62
C PHE A 221 -0.54 2.55 -21.94
N ASP A 222 -1.78 2.88 -22.32
CA ASP A 222 -2.40 2.45 -23.56
C ASP A 222 -2.08 3.40 -24.73
N GLU A 223 -2.54 3.06 -25.93
CA GLU A 223 -2.27 3.83 -27.14
C GLU A 223 -2.83 5.26 -27.14
N TYR A 224 -3.65 5.61 -26.15
CA TYR A 224 -4.22 6.95 -25.94
C TYR A 224 -3.55 7.69 -24.79
N ALA A 225 -2.41 7.20 -24.29
CA ALA A 225 -1.70 7.73 -23.13
C ALA A 225 -2.57 7.76 -21.85
N ARG A 226 -3.44 6.76 -21.68
CA ARG A 226 -4.18 6.52 -20.44
C ARG A 226 -3.54 5.38 -19.67
N GLU A 227 -3.69 5.38 -18.35
CA GLU A 227 -3.27 4.24 -17.52
C GLU A 227 -3.97 2.95 -18.00
N LYS A 228 -3.17 1.97 -18.40
CA LYS A 228 -3.61 0.63 -18.83
C LYS A 228 -3.58 -0.37 -17.68
N PHE A 229 -2.53 -0.29 -16.86
CA PHE A 229 -2.30 -1.17 -15.72
C PHE A 229 -1.45 -0.44 -14.68
N VAL A 230 -1.85 -0.52 -13.42
CA VAL A 230 -1.07 -0.04 -12.27
C VAL A 230 -1.06 -1.07 -11.16
N ASP A 231 0.12 -1.30 -10.59
CA ASP A 231 0.30 -1.96 -9.30
C ASP A 231 1.46 -1.27 -8.58
N TRP A 232 1.15 -0.60 -7.47
CA TRP A 232 2.11 0.15 -6.67
C TRP A 232 3.22 -0.73 -6.05
N PHE A 233 3.02 -2.05 -5.97
CA PHE A 233 4.01 -3.04 -5.51
C PHE A 233 4.55 -3.92 -6.64
N GLY A 234 4.12 -3.70 -7.89
CA GLY A 234 4.36 -4.63 -8.99
C GLY A 234 5.81 -4.62 -9.49
N TYR A 235 6.36 -5.81 -9.76
CA TYR A 235 7.76 -6.01 -10.15
C TYR A 235 8.02 -6.03 -11.66
N SER A 236 7.02 -5.76 -12.51
CA SER A 236 7.16 -6.00 -13.96
C SER A 236 8.24 -5.14 -14.62
N GLY A 237 8.49 -3.94 -14.09
CA GLY A 237 9.54 -3.01 -14.54
C GLY A 237 10.92 -3.24 -13.95
N SER A 238 11.15 -4.37 -13.28
CA SER A 238 12.41 -4.65 -12.57
C SER A 238 13.27 -5.72 -13.25
N VAL A 239 13.00 -6.05 -14.52
CA VAL A 239 13.65 -7.13 -15.26
C VAL A 239 14.63 -6.64 -16.33
N SER A 240 15.59 -7.47 -16.67
CA SER A 240 16.49 -7.36 -17.82
C SER A 240 17.21 -8.71 -18.00
N PRO A 241 17.60 -9.13 -19.20
CA PRO A 241 18.34 -10.38 -19.40
C PRO A 241 19.56 -10.51 -18.48
N TYR A 242 20.31 -9.43 -18.28
CA TYR A 242 21.45 -9.40 -17.35
C TYR A 242 21.07 -9.79 -15.92
N ILE A 243 19.98 -9.25 -15.37
CA ILE A 243 19.58 -9.56 -13.99
C ILE A 243 18.93 -10.95 -13.91
N LEU A 244 18.19 -11.37 -14.93
CA LEU A 244 17.54 -12.67 -14.97
C LEU A 244 18.57 -13.80 -15.07
N GLU A 245 19.65 -13.64 -15.84
CA GLU A 245 20.74 -14.62 -15.85
C GLU A 245 21.43 -14.78 -14.49
N LYS A 246 21.54 -13.70 -13.70
CA LYS A 246 22.06 -13.77 -12.33
C LYS A 246 21.10 -14.53 -11.41
N PHE A 247 19.82 -14.23 -11.53
CA PHE A 247 18.77 -14.95 -10.81
C PHE A 247 18.85 -16.45 -11.10
N GLU A 248 18.89 -16.86 -12.38
CA GLU A 248 18.95 -18.27 -12.78
C GLU A 248 20.18 -19.00 -12.24
N LYS A 249 21.34 -18.32 -12.21
CA LYS A 249 22.57 -18.86 -11.63
C LYS A 249 22.44 -19.10 -10.12
N GLU A 250 21.67 -18.26 -9.42
CA GLU A 250 21.46 -18.39 -7.99
C GLU A 250 20.44 -19.46 -7.63
N VAL A 251 19.28 -19.44 -8.29
CA VAL A 251 18.17 -20.35 -7.94
C VAL A 251 18.27 -21.71 -8.63
N GLY A 252 19.08 -21.82 -9.69
CA GLY A 252 19.39 -23.08 -10.37
C GLY A 252 18.34 -23.55 -11.38
N TYR A 253 17.40 -22.70 -11.79
CA TYR A 253 16.40 -23.00 -12.82
C TYR A 253 16.16 -21.79 -13.75
N PRO A 254 15.73 -22.02 -15.01
CA PRO A 254 15.52 -20.95 -15.97
C PRO A 254 14.30 -20.09 -15.61
N PHE A 255 14.44 -18.78 -15.76
CA PHE A 255 13.35 -17.82 -15.63
C PHE A 255 12.38 -17.95 -16.80
N ARG A 256 11.09 -17.88 -16.50
CA ARG A 256 10.00 -17.77 -17.47
C ARG A 256 9.32 -16.40 -17.33
N PRO A 257 8.96 -15.73 -18.44
CA PRO A 257 8.15 -14.51 -18.39
C PRO A 257 6.87 -14.67 -17.57
N GLU A 258 6.27 -15.87 -17.56
CA GLU A 258 5.06 -16.18 -16.80
C GLU A 258 5.22 -16.02 -15.28
N TYR A 259 6.44 -16.07 -14.73
CA TYR A 259 6.72 -15.78 -13.32
C TYR A 259 6.49 -14.30 -12.94
N ILE A 260 6.27 -13.42 -13.92
CA ILE A 260 5.86 -12.02 -13.72
C ILE A 260 4.50 -11.78 -14.33
N ILE A 261 4.31 -12.19 -15.60
CA ILE A 261 3.10 -11.90 -16.37
C ILE A 261 1.86 -12.55 -15.74
N ASN A 262 1.99 -13.76 -15.20
CA ASN A 262 0.91 -14.51 -14.54
C ASN A 262 -0.45 -14.32 -15.24
N LYS A 263 -0.58 -14.87 -16.45
CA LYS A 263 -1.80 -14.86 -17.27
C LYS A 263 -2.34 -13.47 -17.63
N GLY A 264 -1.55 -12.42 -17.45
CA GLY A 264 -1.91 -11.02 -17.67
C GLY A 264 -2.24 -10.26 -16.38
N PHE A 265 -2.20 -10.92 -15.22
CA PHE A 265 -2.39 -10.25 -13.92
C PHE A 265 -1.14 -9.51 -13.44
N ASN A 266 0.00 -9.70 -14.11
CA ASN A 266 1.30 -9.09 -13.78
C ASN A 266 1.72 -9.29 -12.32
N ASN A 267 1.33 -10.43 -11.72
CA ASN A 267 1.47 -10.71 -10.29
C ASN A 267 0.99 -9.55 -9.40
N SER A 268 -0.17 -8.99 -9.75
CA SER A 268 -0.93 -8.13 -8.85
C SER A 268 -0.89 -8.69 -7.42
N THR A 269 -0.76 -7.83 -6.42
CA THR A 269 -0.78 -8.23 -4.99
C THR A 269 -2.04 -9.00 -4.57
N PHE A 270 -3.09 -9.00 -5.40
CA PHE A 270 -4.30 -9.81 -5.21
C PHE A 270 -4.11 -11.27 -5.62
N CYS A 271 -3.11 -11.60 -6.43
CA CYS A 271 -2.77 -12.98 -6.79
C CYS A 271 -2.06 -13.65 -5.62
N VAL A 272 -2.45 -14.88 -5.28
CA VAL A 272 -1.65 -15.72 -4.36
C VAL A 272 -0.26 -15.90 -5.00
N PRO A 273 0.83 -15.47 -4.34
CA PRO A 273 2.14 -15.46 -4.95
C PRO A 273 2.66 -16.88 -5.17
N THR A 274 3.27 -17.13 -6.34
CA THR A 274 3.93 -18.42 -6.59
C THR A 274 5.31 -18.44 -5.94
N LYS A 275 5.85 -19.63 -5.71
CA LYS A 275 7.21 -19.82 -5.22
C LYS A 275 8.23 -19.07 -6.07
N GLU A 276 8.15 -19.17 -7.39
CA GLU A 276 9.13 -18.57 -8.30
C GLU A 276 9.07 -17.04 -8.29
N TYR A 277 7.87 -16.46 -8.08
CA TYR A 277 7.75 -15.02 -7.90
C TYR A 277 8.36 -14.56 -6.57
N LEU A 278 8.12 -15.30 -5.48
CA LEU A 278 8.74 -15.02 -4.18
C LEU A 278 10.27 -15.15 -4.23
N ASP A 279 10.80 -16.18 -4.89
CA ASP A 279 12.24 -16.34 -5.10
C ASP A 279 12.81 -15.12 -5.87
N PHE A 280 12.11 -14.67 -6.92
CA PHE A 280 12.52 -13.49 -7.69
C PHE A 280 12.47 -12.21 -6.86
N MET A 281 11.41 -11.99 -6.08
CA MET A 281 11.31 -10.86 -5.17
C MET A 281 12.45 -10.86 -4.15
N ASP A 282 12.78 -12.02 -3.57
CA ASP A 282 13.88 -12.15 -2.60
C ASP A 282 15.22 -11.76 -3.19
N PHE A 283 15.53 -12.34 -4.37
CA PHE A 283 16.73 -12.04 -5.14
C PHE A 283 16.82 -10.55 -5.46
N GLN A 284 15.72 -9.97 -5.95
CA GLN A 284 15.64 -8.57 -6.34
C GLN A 284 15.85 -7.64 -5.15
N GLN A 285 15.21 -7.94 -4.01
CA GLN A 285 15.36 -7.14 -2.81
C GLN A 285 16.82 -7.06 -2.37
N ARG A 286 17.51 -8.21 -2.39
CA ARG A 286 18.92 -8.27 -2.01
C ARG A 286 19.81 -7.45 -2.95
N GLU A 287 19.66 -7.61 -4.27
CA GLU A 287 20.46 -6.86 -5.25
C GLU A 287 20.18 -5.34 -5.18
N VAL A 288 18.91 -4.95 -5.05
CA VAL A 288 18.50 -3.54 -4.96
C VAL A 288 19.00 -2.90 -3.67
N CYS A 289 18.80 -3.54 -2.51
CA CYS A 289 19.25 -3.01 -1.23
C CYS A 289 20.79 -2.88 -1.18
N ALA A 290 21.52 -3.85 -1.73
CA ALA A 290 22.99 -3.79 -1.80
C ALA A 290 23.50 -2.65 -2.68
N LEU A 291 22.82 -2.34 -3.79
CA LEU A 291 23.17 -1.21 -4.64
C LEU A 291 22.73 0.12 -4.01
N ALA A 292 21.53 0.21 -3.43
CA ALA A 292 21.03 1.40 -2.74
C ALA A 292 21.97 1.82 -1.61
N LYS A 293 22.52 0.84 -0.86
CA LYS A 293 23.55 1.10 0.15
C LYS A 293 24.73 1.91 -0.40
N GLN A 294 25.20 1.63 -1.61
CA GLN A 294 26.34 2.36 -2.19
C GLN A 294 26.00 3.83 -2.45
N PHE A 295 24.76 4.15 -2.85
CA PHE A 295 24.31 5.52 -3.00
C PHE A 295 24.21 6.25 -1.65
N VAL A 296 23.70 5.55 -0.63
CA VAL A 296 23.61 6.08 0.74
C VAL A 296 24.99 6.34 1.32
N ASP A 297 25.93 5.40 1.17
CA ASP A 297 27.31 5.55 1.62
C ASP A 297 27.98 6.77 0.98
N ILE A 298 27.72 7.06 -0.31
CA ILE A 298 28.22 8.27 -0.99
C ILE A 298 27.65 9.56 -0.35
N CYS A 299 26.37 9.59 0.03
CA CYS A 299 25.81 10.73 0.77
C CYS A 299 26.52 10.94 2.10
N HIS A 300 26.70 9.86 2.87
CA HIS A 300 27.32 9.89 4.19
C HIS A 300 28.80 10.31 4.12
N GLU A 301 29.55 9.82 3.12
CA GLU A 301 30.92 10.24 2.84
C GLU A 301 31.04 11.76 2.60
N GLY A 302 29.99 12.37 2.02
CA GLY A 302 29.88 13.81 1.82
C GLY A 302 29.21 14.58 2.95
N GLY A 303 28.90 13.93 4.07
CA GLY A 303 28.26 14.55 5.24
C GLY A 303 26.79 14.93 5.03
N LYS A 304 26.08 14.24 4.12
CA LYS A 304 24.66 14.49 3.80
C LYS A 304 23.79 13.33 4.26
N GLU A 305 22.58 13.61 4.71
CA GLU A 305 21.61 12.55 5.03
C GLU A 305 21.02 11.96 3.73
N ALA A 306 20.69 10.67 3.77
CA ALA A 306 20.04 9.95 2.69
C ALA A 306 18.59 9.62 3.06
N MET A 307 17.65 10.20 2.31
CA MET A 307 16.23 9.97 2.49
C MET A 307 15.63 9.28 1.26
N MET A 308 14.84 8.23 1.47
CA MET A 308 14.10 7.54 0.42
C MET A 308 12.65 8.03 0.35
N PHE A 309 12.15 8.33 -0.84
CA PHE A 309 10.71 8.46 -1.05
C PHE A 309 10.04 7.09 -1.22
N LEU A 310 9.03 6.78 -0.40
CA LEU A 310 8.21 5.57 -0.54
C LEU A 310 7.18 5.76 -1.65
N GLY A 311 7.61 5.53 -2.88
CA GLY A 311 6.84 5.69 -4.10
C GLY A 311 7.76 5.70 -5.32
N ASP A 312 7.22 5.94 -6.51
CA ASP A 312 7.96 5.98 -7.76
C ASP A 312 8.84 4.72 -7.96
N HIS A 313 10.17 4.89 -7.91
CA HIS A 313 11.18 3.87 -8.19
C HIS A 313 11.63 3.09 -6.95
N TRP A 314 10.68 2.59 -6.16
CA TRP A 314 10.94 1.97 -4.85
C TRP A 314 10.99 0.44 -4.85
N ILE A 315 10.64 -0.21 -5.97
CA ILE A 315 10.54 -1.67 -6.04
C ILE A 315 11.89 -2.33 -5.74
N GLY A 316 11.86 -3.38 -4.90
CA GLY A 316 13.05 -4.07 -4.39
C GLY A 316 13.69 -3.43 -3.15
N THR A 317 13.24 -2.25 -2.69
CA THR A 317 13.69 -1.73 -1.39
C THR A 317 12.99 -2.42 -0.23
N GLU A 318 11.66 -2.57 -0.34
CA GLU A 318 10.77 -3.30 0.56
C GLU A 318 11.00 -2.96 2.05
N PRO A 319 10.46 -1.84 2.56
CA PRO A 319 10.71 -1.35 3.93
C PRO A 319 10.43 -2.33 5.07
N PHE A 320 9.52 -3.27 4.85
CA PHE A 320 9.18 -4.35 5.79
C PHE A 320 9.86 -5.68 5.45
N GLY A 321 10.75 -5.69 4.45
CA GLY A 321 11.54 -6.82 4.02
C GLY A 321 12.87 -6.96 4.77
N LYS A 322 13.41 -8.17 4.78
CA LYS A 322 14.61 -8.54 5.57
C LYS A 322 15.89 -7.78 5.24
N TYR A 323 15.99 -7.18 4.05
CA TYR A 323 17.22 -6.53 3.58
C TYR A 323 17.22 -5.00 3.74
N PHE A 324 16.07 -4.38 4.01
CA PHE A 324 15.90 -2.93 3.96
C PHE A 324 16.83 -2.18 4.91
N GLN A 325 16.97 -2.65 6.15
CA GLN A 325 17.82 -2.01 7.15
C GLN A 325 19.29 -1.93 6.71
N ASN A 326 19.74 -2.85 5.85
CA ASN A 326 21.12 -2.87 5.34
C ASN A 326 21.41 -1.72 4.38
N ILE A 327 20.40 -1.03 3.84
CA ILE A 327 20.60 0.15 3.00
C ILE A 327 21.27 1.28 3.81
N GLY A 328 20.94 1.40 5.10
CA GLY A 328 21.49 2.43 5.99
C GLY A 328 20.88 3.81 5.82
N LEU A 329 19.63 3.90 5.33
CA LEU A 329 18.91 5.17 5.15
C LEU A 329 18.77 5.95 6.46
N ASP A 330 18.90 7.28 6.39
CA ASP A 330 18.56 8.15 7.50
C ASP A 330 17.05 8.25 7.67
N ALA A 331 16.31 8.29 6.56
CA ALA A 331 14.87 8.46 6.60
C ALA A 331 14.10 7.85 5.44
N VAL A 332 12.82 7.58 5.71
CA VAL A 332 11.81 7.36 4.67
C VAL A 332 10.78 8.48 4.74
N VAL A 333 10.51 9.10 3.60
CA VAL A 333 9.36 10.00 3.40
C VAL A 333 8.33 9.32 2.52
N GLY A 334 7.06 9.34 2.88
CA GLY A 334 6.00 8.72 2.07
C GLY A 334 4.76 9.59 1.95
N SER A 335 3.84 9.17 1.09
CA SER A 335 2.56 9.87 0.86
C SER A 335 1.54 9.51 1.94
N VAL A 336 0.99 10.50 2.65
CA VAL A 336 -0.07 10.27 3.65
C VAL A 336 -1.42 10.73 3.10
N GLY A 337 -2.31 9.77 2.86
CA GLY A 337 -3.71 10.00 2.44
C GLY A 337 -4.75 9.39 3.38
N SER A 338 -4.34 8.66 4.41
CA SER A 338 -5.23 8.02 5.38
C SER A 338 -4.43 7.55 6.62
N GLY A 339 -5.10 6.98 7.62
CA GLY A 339 -4.44 6.34 8.74
C GLY A 339 -3.62 5.13 8.31
N ALA A 340 -4.13 4.28 7.42
CA ALA A 340 -3.40 3.12 6.88
C ALA A 340 -2.11 3.53 6.15
N THR A 341 -2.17 4.54 5.27
CA THR A 341 -0.96 5.02 4.56
C THR A 341 0.01 5.76 5.50
N LEU A 342 -0.47 6.37 6.58
CA LEU A 342 0.41 6.88 7.63
C LEU A 342 1.16 5.75 8.34
N ARG A 343 0.47 4.66 8.68
CA ARG A 343 1.08 3.49 9.31
C ARG A 343 2.04 2.73 8.40
N LEU A 344 1.80 2.75 7.09
CA LEU A 344 2.73 2.25 6.07
C LEU A 344 4.11 2.95 6.14
N ILE A 345 4.17 4.17 6.66
CA ILE A 345 5.40 4.97 6.78
C ILE A 345 5.93 4.96 8.21
N SER A 346 5.09 5.28 9.19
CA SER A 346 5.49 5.41 10.60
C SER A 346 5.91 4.09 11.24
N ASP A 347 5.45 2.94 10.72
CA ASP A 347 5.87 1.62 11.21
C ASP A 347 7.19 1.14 10.59
N ILE A 348 7.78 1.89 9.65
CA ILE A 348 9.07 1.51 9.04
C ILE A 348 10.18 1.59 10.09
N GLU A 349 10.91 0.50 10.23
CA GLU A 349 12.08 0.39 11.11
C GLU A 349 13.39 0.41 10.31
N GLY A 350 14.51 0.54 11.02
CA GLY A 350 15.85 0.58 10.39
C GLY A 350 16.23 1.92 9.76
N VAL A 351 15.45 2.97 10.03
CA VAL A 351 15.79 4.36 9.70
C VAL A 351 15.81 5.22 10.97
N ARG A 352 16.47 6.39 10.91
CA ARG A 352 16.57 7.30 12.06
C ARG A 352 15.29 8.09 12.28
N TYR A 353 14.57 8.41 11.21
CA TYR A 353 13.31 9.14 11.30
C TYR A 353 12.38 8.87 10.09
N THR A 354 11.09 9.11 10.28
CA THR A 354 10.06 8.97 9.23
C THR A 354 9.37 10.30 8.95
N GLU A 355 9.03 10.58 7.69
CA GLU A 355 8.38 11.82 7.28
C GLU A 355 7.11 11.55 6.46
N GLY A 356 5.99 12.15 6.86
CA GLY A 356 4.73 12.08 6.12
C GLY A 356 4.56 13.27 5.20
N ARG A 357 4.50 13.05 3.88
CA ARG A 357 4.11 14.07 2.89
C ARG A 357 2.61 13.97 2.67
N PHE A 358 1.86 14.86 3.32
CA PHE A 358 0.39 14.81 3.36
C PHE A 358 -0.23 15.18 2.01
N LEU A 359 -1.37 14.55 1.73
CA LEU A 359 -2.30 14.92 0.67
C LEU A 359 -3.28 16.01 1.14
N PRO A 360 -3.85 16.82 0.24
CA PRO A 360 -3.69 16.77 -1.21
C PRO A 360 -2.30 17.22 -1.69
N TYR A 361 -1.80 16.59 -2.74
CA TYR A 361 -0.62 17.06 -3.46
C TYR A 361 -0.97 18.38 -4.15
N PHE A 362 -0.09 19.39 -4.13
CA PHE A 362 -0.40 20.73 -4.66
C PHE A 362 -0.36 20.72 -6.19
N PHE A 363 -1.44 20.22 -6.78
CA PHE A 363 -1.49 19.84 -8.18
C PHE A 363 -2.86 20.19 -8.80
N PRO A 364 -2.94 20.41 -10.14
CA PRO A 364 -4.14 20.95 -10.77
C PRO A 364 -5.38 20.05 -10.74
N ASP A 365 -5.24 18.77 -10.41
CA ASP A 365 -6.34 17.81 -10.27
C ASP A 365 -7.21 18.10 -9.04
N VAL A 366 -6.64 18.63 -7.97
CA VAL A 366 -7.37 19.06 -6.75
C VAL A 366 -7.43 20.59 -6.65
N PHE A 367 -6.34 21.29 -7.00
CA PHE A 367 -6.22 22.74 -6.86
C PHE A 367 -6.64 23.48 -8.15
N HIS A 368 -7.91 23.36 -8.50
CA HIS A 368 -8.54 24.08 -9.63
C HIS A 368 -9.83 24.79 -9.22
N GLU A 369 -10.40 25.60 -10.11
CA GLU A 369 -11.70 26.23 -9.88
C GLU A 369 -12.79 25.15 -9.67
N GLY A 370 -13.45 25.18 -8.51
CA GLY A 370 -14.45 24.18 -8.11
C GLY A 370 -13.89 22.98 -7.33
N GLY A 371 -12.56 22.86 -7.19
CA GLY A 371 -11.94 21.87 -6.31
C GLY A 371 -12.08 22.22 -4.83
N ASP A 372 -12.01 21.21 -3.95
CA ASP A 372 -12.12 21.36 -2.49
C ASP A 372 -10.92 20.73 -1.75
N PRO A 373 -9.71 21.32 -1.87
CA PRO A 373 -8.52 20.82 -1.19
C PRO A 373 -8.65 20.87 0.33
N LEU A 374 -9.50 21.75 0.87
CA LEU A 374 -9.72 21.87 2.31
C LEU A 374 -10.45 20.64 2.85
N GLN A 375 -11.51 20.19 2.18
CA GLN A 375 -12.24 19.01 2.61
C GLN A 375 -11.37 17.75 2.56
N GLU A 376 -10.56 17.59 1.50
CA GLU A 376 -9.62 16.47 1.41
C GLU A 376 -8.59 16.50 2.55
N ALA A 377 -7.99 17.67 2.81
CA ALA A 377 -7.03 17.83 3.91
C ALA A 377 -7.63 17.50 5.28
N LYS A 378 -8.90 17.85 5.50
CA LYS A 378 -9.63 17.56 6.73
C LYS A 378 -9.84 16.04 6.93
N VAL A 379 -10.27 15.34 5.88
CA VAL A 379 -10.44 13.88 5.92
C VAL A 379 -9.09 13.19 6.17
N ASN A 380 -8.05 13.63 5.47
CA ASN A 380 -6.69 13.09 5.61
C ASN A 380 -6.13 13.33 7.02
N TRP A 381 -6.30 14.53 7.58
CA TRP A 381 -5.79 14.84 8.92
C TRP A 381 -6.49 14.02 9.99
N VAL A 382 -7.82 13.93 9.98
CA VAL A 382 -8.56 13.17 10.99
C VAL A 382 -8.13 11.70 11.00
N THR A 383 -8.06 11.07 9.84
CA THR A 383 -7.66 9.66 9.73
C THR A 383 -6.21 9.44 10.12
N ALA A 384 -5.29 10.27 9.62
CA ALA A 384 -3.87 10.23 9.94
C ALA A 384 -3.60 10.50 11.43
N ARG A 385 -4.27 11.48 12.05
CA ARG A 385 -4.11 11.84 13.46
C ARG A 385 -4.42 10.67 14.39
N ARG A 386 -5.48 9.91 14.09
CA ARG A 386 -5.81 8.69 14.84
C ARG A 386 -4.66 7.69 14.82
N ALA A 387 -4.06 7.50 13.64
CA ALA A 387 -2.91 6.62 13.47
C ALA A 387 -1.64 7.17 14.14
N ILE A 388 -1.40 8.49 14.12
CA ILE A 388 -0.27 9.16 14.80
C ILE A 388 -0.24 8.85 16.29
N LEU A 389 -1.41 8.83 16.94
CA LEU A 389 -1.54 8.52 18.36
C LEU A 389 -1.20 7.06 18.69
N ARG A 390 -1.13 6.18 17.68
CA ARG A 390 -0.67 4.78 17.80
C ARG A 390 0.80 4.63 17.42
N LYS A 391 1.20 5.25 16.31
CA LYS A 391 2.59 5.32 15.85
C LYS A 391 2.86 6.67 15.21
N LEU A 392 3.71 7.45 15.85
CA LEU A 392 4.05 8.82 15.48
C LEU A 392 5.02 8.85 14.28
N LEU A 393 4.84 9.83 13.39
CA LEU A 393 5.86 10.26 12.42
C LEU A 393 6.82 11.27 13.06
N ASP A 394 8.07 11.33 12.62
CA ASP A 394 9.00 12.33 13.15
C ASP A 394 8.79 13.73 12.57
N ARG A 395 8.30 13.77 11.34
CA ARG A 395 8.12 14.99 10.54
C ARG A 395 6.90 14.87 9.64
N ILE A 396 6.32 16.02 9.30
CA ILE A 396 5.31 16.12 8.24
C ILE A 396 5.75 17.13 7.18
N GLY A 397 5.07 17.13 6.04
CA GLY A 397 5.29 18.12 5.01
C GLY A 397 4.25 18.02 3.92
N TYR A 398 4.39 18.89 2.93
CA TYR A 398 3.56 18.89 1.72
C TYR A 398 4.44 18.91 0.48
N GLY A 399 3.87 18.59 -0.68
CA GLY A 399 4.57 18.56 -1.95
C GLY A 399 3.73 19.16 -3.07
N GLY A 400 4.38 19.50 -4.18
CA GLY A 400 3.76 20.07 -5.37
C GLY A 400 4.03 21.57 -5.55
N TYR A 401 3.21 22.23 -6.35
CA TYR A 401 3.36 23.63 -6.72
C TYR A 401 2.71 24.55 -5.67
N LEU A 402 3.53 25.19 -4.81
CA LEU A 402 3.03 26.08 -3.76
C LEU A 402 2.13 27.20 -4.31
N LYS A 403 2.41 27.71 -5.53
CA LYS A 403 1.59 28.72 -6.21
C LYS A 403 0.13 28.31 -6.43
N LEU A 404 -0.16 27.02 -6.52
CA LEU A 404 -1.54 26.52 -6.62
C LEU A 404 -2.22 26.57 -5.26
N ALA A 405 -1.57 26.08 -4.21
CA ALA A 405 -2.10 26.09 -2.85
C ALA A 405 -2.37 27.51 -2.33
N MET A 406 -1.51 28.49 -2.68
CA MET A 406 -1.69 29.90 -2.29
C MET A 406 -2.99 30.53 -2.79
N LYS A 407 -3.65 29.95 -3.81
CA LYS A 407 -4.97 30.42 -4.29
C LYS A 407 -6.11 30.04 -3.35
N PHE A 408 -5.86 29.20 -2.34
CA PHE A 408 -6.85 28.67 -1.40
C PHE A 408 -6.48 29.07 0.05
N PRO A 409 -6.75 30.32 0.48
CA PRO A 409 -6.31 30.81 1.79
C PRO A 409 -6.87 30.00 2.97
N ALA A 410 -8.13 29.54 2.88
CA ALA A 410 -8.74 28.71 3.92
C ALA A 410 -8.02 27.35 4.09
N PHE A 411 -7.46 26.80 3.01
CA PHE A 411 -6.60 25.62 3.06
C PHE A 411 -5.29 25.94 3.77
N ILE A 412 -4.61 27.04 3.41
CA ILE A 412 -3.35 27.46 4.07
C ILE A 412 -3.54 27.70 5.58
N ASP A 413 -4.62 28.37 5.96
CA ASP A 413 -4.98 28.61 7.37
C ASP A 413 -5.23 27.30 8.13
N TYR A 414 -5.81 26.31 7.45
CA TYR A 414 -6.04 24.99 8.03
C TYR A 414 -4.73 24.22 8.21
N ILE A 415 -3.82 24.25 7.22
CA ILE A 415 -2.52 23.58 7.33
C ILE A 415 -1.67 24.18 8.45
N GLU A 416 -1.75 25.49 8.68
CA GLU A 416 -1.08 26.12 9.82
C GLU A 416 -1.49 25.47 11.15
N LYS A 417 -2.80 25.20 11.34
CA LYS A 417 -3.33 24.50 12.52
C LYS A 417 -2.87 23.05 12.58
N VAL A 418 -2.86 22.33 11.45
CA VAL A 418 -2.35 20.96 11.36
C VAL A 418 -0.89 20.88 11.82
N CYS A 419 -0.04 21.80 11.36
CA CYS A 419 1.35 21.85 11.79
C CYS A 419 1.51 22.12 13.29
N GLU A 420 0.65 22.97 13.88
CA GLU A 420 0.65 23.24 15.32
C GLU A 420 0.18 22.03 16.13
N GLU A 421 -0.91 21.40 15.73
CA GLU A 421 -1.44 20.20 16.39
C GLU A 421 -0.45 19.03 16.25
N PHE A 422 0.21 18.85 15.09
CA PHE A 422 1.24 17.82 14.93
C PHE A 422 2.41 17.99 15.92
N ARG A 423 2.86 19.24 16.16
CA ARG A 423 3.91 19.50 17.16
C ARG A 423 3.44 19.21 18.58
N GLU A 424 2.17 19.51 18.89
CA GLU A 424 1.56 19.13 20.16
C GLU A 424 1.52 17.60 20.34
N LEU A 425 1.10 16.86 19.31
CA LEU A 425 1.12 15.40 19.29
C LEU A 425 2.54 14.88 19.48
N TYR A 426 3.52 15.47 18.77
CA TYR A 426 4.92 15.06 18.90
C TYR A 426 5.43 15.22 20.34
N ASP A 427 5.16 16.36 20.98
CA ASP A 427 5.57 16.61 22.37
C ASP A 427 5.01 15.59 23.37
N HIS A 428 3.79 15.13 23.12
CA HIS A 428 3.08 14.21 24.02
C HIS A 428 3.26 12.74 23.69
N VAL A 429 3.58 12.37 22.45
CA VAL A 429 3.58 10.96 21.99
C VAL A 429 4.98 10.44 21.69
N ASN A 430 5.93 11.32 21.36
CA ASN A 430 7.26 10.91 20.94
C ASN A 430 7.96 10.04 22.00
N GLN A 431 8.58 8.94 21.54
CA GLN A 431 9.27 7.94 22.36
C GLN A 431 8.39 7.23 23.40
N GLN A 432 7.07 7.30 23.26
CA GLN A 432 6.14 6.60 24.15
C GLN A 432 5.57 5.36 23.47
N LYS A 433 5.27 4.36 24.29
CA LYS A 433 4.50 3.19 23.86
C LYS A 433 3.05 3.40 24.30
N PRO A 434 2.10 3.60 23.38
CA PRO A 434 0.69 3.71 23.74
C PRO A 434 0.21 2.37 24.32
N TYR A 435 -0.76 2.45 25.24
CA TYR A 435 -1.46 1.29 25.77
C TYR A 435 -2.24 0.58 24.67
N THR A 436 -2.20 -0.75 24.68
CA THR A 436 -2.93 -1.64 23.78
C THR A 436 -3.77 -2.61 24.59
N HIS A 437 -5.02 -2.83 24.18
CA HIS A 437 -5.93 -3.75 24.88
C HIS A 437 -5.72 -5.22 24.50
N LEU A 438 -5.55 -5.48 23.21
CA LEU A 438 -5.57 -6.81 22.61
C LEU A 438 -4.53 -6.89 21.49
N ASN A 439 -4.11 -8.11 21.18
CA ASN A 439 -3.23 -8.44 20.07
C ASN A 439 -4.07 -8.98 18.90
N VAL A 440 -3.99 -8.31 17.75
CA VAL A 440 -4.80 -8.62 16.57
C VAL A 440 -3.89 -8.92 15.38
N ALA A 441 -4.08 -10.06 14.74
CA ALA A 441 -3.31 -10.42 13.55
C ALA A 441 -4.18 -10.36 12.29
N VAL A 442 -3.69 -9.71 11.24
CA VAL A 442 -4.27 -9.78 9.88
C VAL A 442 -3.56 -10.88 9.12
N LEU A 443 -4.28 -11.95 8.77
CA LEU A 443 -3.78 -13.12 8.06
C LEU A 443 -4.06 -13.02 6.55
N ASN A 444 -3.00 -13.09 5.74
CA ASN A 444 -3.07 -13.17 4.28
C ASN A 444 -1.81 -13.87 3.71
N SER A 445 -1.60 -13.87 2.39
CA SER A 445 -0.45 -14.54 1.77
C SER A 445 0.87 -13.75 1.86
N TRP A 446 0.82 -12.46 2.20
CA TRP A 446 1.97 -11.57 2.22
C TRP A 446 2.53 -11.31 3.62
N GLY A 447 1.67 -11.33 4.65
CA GLY A 447 2.06 -11.01 6.02
C GLY A 447 2.74 -9.64 6.14
N GLU A 448 3.81 -9.60 6.93
CA GLU A 448 4.56 -8.38 7.26
C GLU A 448 5.06 -7.61 6.02
N LEU A 449 5.39 -8.32 4.94
CA LEU A 449 5.95 -7.70 3.73
C LEU A 449 5.00 -6.69 3.07
N ARG A 450 3.69 -6.79 3.30
CA ARG A 450 2.66 -5.87 2.80
C ARG A 450 1.89 -5.19 3.93
N ARG A 451 2.49 -5.08 5.11
CA ARG A 451 1.96 -4.37 6.28
C ARG A 451 1.38 -3.01 5.88
N TRP A 452 0.12 -2.77 6.26
CA TRP A 452 -0.71 -1.59 5.91
C TRP A 452 -0.99 -1.32 4.43
N GLY A 453 -0.34 -2.06 3.51
CA GLY A 453 -0.53 -1.97 2.06
C GLY A 453 -1.54 -2.98 1.48
N THR A 454 -2.19 -3.78 2.32
CA THR A 454 -3.13 -4.82 1.87
C THR A 454 -4.34 -4.21 1.16
N HIS A 455 -4.76 -4.81 0.03
CA HIS A 455 -5.86 -4.36 -0.84
C HIS A 455 -5.63 -3.04 -1.59
N MET A 456 -4.40 -2.50 -1.54
CA MET A 456 -4.02 -1.33 -2.31
C MET A 456 -3.63 -1.72 -3.75
N VAL A 457 -4.16 -0.98 -4.72
CA VAL A 457 -3.82 -1.11 -6.16
C VAL A 457 -2.93 0.06 -6.55
N ALA A 458 -3.51 1.26 -6.62
CA ALA A 458 -2.79 2.52 -6.66
C ALA A 458 -2.73 3.15 -5.26
N HIS A 459 -1.65 3.86 -4.97
CA HIS A 459 -1.41 4.42 -3.64
C HIS A 459 -2.49 5.44 -3.24
N ALA A 460 -3.16 5.20 -2.11
CA ALA A 460 -4.20 6.06 -1.53
C ALA A 460 -5.41 6.35 -2.44
N ILE A 461 -5.63 5.56 -3.49
CA ILE A 461 -6.81 5.67 -4.36
C ILE A 461 -7.81 4.58 -3.98
N PRO A 462 -9.04 4.93 -3.53
CA PRO A 462 -10.06 3.95 -3.23
C PRO A 462 -10.64 3.34 -4.51
N TYR A 463 -10.92 2.03 -4.48
CA TYR A 463 -11.65 1.35 -5.55
C TYR A 463 -12.95 0.78 -4.99
N LYS A 464 -14.01 0.78 -5.82
CA LYS A 464 -15.29 0.13 -5.48
C LYS A 464 -15.10 -1.34 -5.07
N GLN A 465 -14.13 -2.01 -5.65
CA GLN A 465 -13.84 -3.42 -5.41
C GLN A 465 -13.08 -3.67 -4.09
N THR A 466 -12.49 -2.64 -3.48
CA THR A 466 -11.58 -2.82 -2.33
C THR A 466 -11.99 -2.06 -1.08
N TYR A 467 -12.87 -1.05 -1.19
CA TYR A 467 -13.21 -0.19 -0.05
C TYR A 467 -13.87 -0.96 1.12
N SER A 468 -14.60 -2.04 0.84
CA SER A 468 -15.17 -2.95 1.85
C SER A 468 -14.11 -3.66 2.71
N TYR A 469 -12.88 -3.78 2.21
CA TYR A 469 -11.75 -4.44 2.90
C TYR A 469 -10.74 -3.42 3.43
N ASN A 470 -10.46 -2.37 2.66
CA ASN A 470 -9.62 -1.25 3.09
C ASN A 470 -10.15 -0.61 4.38
N GLY A 471 -11.47 -0.60 4.59
CA GLY A 471 -12.04 -0.05 5.81
C GLY A 471 -11.69 -0.82 7.08
N VAL A 472 -11.40 -2.13 6.98
CA VAL A 472 -10.84 -2.92 8.08
C VAL A 472 -9.46 -2.39 8.47
N ILE A 473 -8.59 -2.20 7.48
CA ILE A 473 -7.21 -1.72 7.68
C ILE A 473 -7.19 -0.28 8.19
N GLU A 474 -8.04 0.58 7.64
CA GLU A 474 -8.17 1.97 8.07
C GLU A 474 -8.69 2.08 9.52
N ALA A 475 -9.64 1.24 9.91
CA ALA A 475 -10.11 1.16 11.29
C ALA A 475 -8.97 0.73 12.25
N LEU A 476 -8.29 -0.38 11.93
CA LEU A 476 -7.16 -0.91 12.69
C LEU A 476 -6.01 0.09 12.84
N SER A 477 -5.77 0.95 11.84
CA SER A 477 -4.66 1.90 11.84
C SER A 477 -4.64 2.85 13.06
N GLY A 478 -5.83 3.19 13.58
CA GLY A 478 -6.03 4.08 14.73
C GLY A 478 -6.53 3.39 16.01
N PHE A 479 -6.74 2.07 16.00
CA PHE A 479 -7.23 1.36 17.18
C PHE A 479 -6.16 1.18 18.27
N PRO A 480 -6.58 1.09 19.55
CA PRO A 480 -5.70 0.79 20.67
C PRO A 480 -5.39 -0.72 20.76
N PHE A 481 -4.97 -1.35 19.66
CA PHE A 481 -4.60 -2.76 19.60
C PHE A 481 -3.16 -2.92 19.09
N ASP A 482 -2.48 -3.99 19.50
CA ASP A 482 -1.21 -4.40 18.88
C ASP A 482 -1.54 -5.15 17.58
N VAL A 483 -1.43 -4.47 16.45
CA VAL A 483 -1.80 -5.01 15.14
C VAL A 483 -0.56 -5.59 14.45
N ARG A 484 -0.64 -6.86 14.08
CA ARG A 484 0.41 -7.60 13.36
C ARG A 484 -0.12 -8.10 12.01
N PHE A 485 0.76 -8.27 11.05
CA PHE A 485 0.44 -8.87 9.76
C PHE A 485 1.19 -10.18 9.64
N ILE A 486 0.46 -11.29 9.52
CA ILE A 486 1.05 -12.64 9.46
C ILE A 486 0.69 -13.31 8.15
N SER A 487 1.62 -14.12 7.65
CA SER A 487 1.42 -14.93 6.46
C SER A 487 0.94 -16.33 6.80
N PHE A 488 0.39 -17.05 5.81
CA PHE A 488 0.16 -18.48 5.96
C PHE A 488 1.46 -19.26 6.19
N ASP A 489 2.56 -18.84 5.54
CA ASP A 489 3.88 -19.44 5.79
C ASP A 489 4.36 -19.23 7.23
N ASP A 490 4.07 -18.08 7.86
CA ASP A 490 4.40 -17.87 9.27
C ASP A 490 3.71 -18.92 10.16
N ILE A 491 2.44 -19.23 9.88
CA ILE A 491 1.68 -20.27 10.60
C ILE A 491 2.22 -21.66 10.29
N ARG A 492 2.50 -21.99 9.02
CA ARG A 492 3.04 -23.31 8.63
C ARG A 492 4.39 -23.58 9.26
N ASN A 493 5.28 -22.58 9.22
CA ASN A 493 6.65 -22.70 9.70
C ASN A 493 6.72 -22.62 11.23
N ASN A 494 5.84 -21.83 11.85
CA ASN A 494 5.77 -21.70 13.29
C ASN A 494 4.34 -21.44 13.81
N PRO A 495 3.55 -22.49 14.10
CA PRO A 495 2.20 -22.35 14.64
C PRO A 495 2.12 -21.54 15.94
N SER A 496 3.21 -21.45 16.71
CA SER A 496 3.25 -20.68 17.97
C SER A 496 3.13 -19.17 17.75
N VAL A 497 3.19 -18.68 16.50
CA VAL A 497 2.92 -17.28 16.16
C VAL A 497 1.51 -16.83 16.57
N LEU A 498 0.61 -17.78 16.83
CA LEU A 498 -0.75 -17.53 17.29
C LEU A 498 -0.89 -17.51 18.82
N ASP A 499 0.12 -17.94 19.59
CA ASP A 499 0.00 -18.15 21.04
C ASP A 499 -0.27 -16.83 21.81
N ASP A 500 0.19 -15.71 21.29
CA ASP A 500 -0.01 -14.38 21.87
C ASP A 500 -1.01 -13.51 21.10
N ILE A 501 -1.73 -14.08 20.12
CA ILE A 501 -2.76 -13.38 19.35
C ILE A 501 -4.13 -13.64 19.98
N ASP A 502 -4.88 -12.58 20.27
CA ASP A 502 -6.26 -12.70 20.76
C ASP A 502 -7.24 -12.93 19.60
N VAL A 503 -7.03 -12.26 18.46
CA VAL A 503 -7.94 -12.33 17.30
C VAL A 503 -7.16 -12.37 15.99
N VAL A 504 -7.50 -13.33 15.13
CA VAL A 504 -7.06 -13.39 13.72
C VAL A 504 -8.15 -12.86 12.81
N ILE A 505 -7.79 -11.98 11.87
CA ILE A 505 -8.68 -11.42 10.85
C ILE A 505 -8.25 -11.92 9.48
N ASN A 506 -9.17 -12.51 8.72
CA ASN A 506 -8.99 -12.83 7.31
C ASN A 506 -10.06 -12.10 6.49
N ALA A 507 -9.63 -11.28 5.53
CA ALA A 507 -10.51 -10.36 4.81
C ALA A 507 -10.15 -10.32 3.32
N GLY A 508 -11.14 -10.44 2.43
CA GLY A 508 -10.94 -10.29 0.99
C GLY A 508 -11.90 -11.13 0.14
N ASP A 509 -11.86 -10.90 -1.18
CA ASP A 509 -12.58 -11.70 -2.17
C ASP A 509 -11.99 -13.10 -2.31
N ALA A 510 -12.80 -14.07 -2.72
CA ALA A 510 -12.40 -15.46 -2.81
C ALA A 510 -11.20 -15.68 -3.74
N TYR A 511 -10.31 -16.60 -3.34
CA TYR A 511 -9.13 -17.00 -4.09
C TYR A 511 -8.09 -15.90 -4.36
N THR A 512 -8.18 -14.78 -3.64
CA THR A 512 -7.14 -13.74 -3.64
C THR A 512 -6.06 -14.05 -2.60
N ALA A 513 -4.91 -13.38 -2.69
CA ALA A 513 -3.88 -13.42 -1.67
C ALA A 513 -4.39 -13.06 -0.27
N TYR A 514 -5.47 -12.27 -0.19
CA TYR A 514 -6.02 -11.77 1.06
C TYR A 514 -6.98 -12.77 1.72
N SER A 515 -7.86 -13.43 0.95
CA SER A 515 -8.68 -14.55 1.45
C SER A 515 -7.95 -15.88 1.53
N GLY A 516 -6.78 -16.00 0.90
CA GLY A 516 -5.85 -17.12 1.01
C GLY A 516 -6.00 -18.21 -0.06
N GLY A 517 -7.21 -18.51 -0.54
CA GLY A 517 -7.38 -19.53 -1.57
C GLY A 517 -6.72 -20.87 -1.18
N LYS A 518 -5.85 -21.39 -2.06
CA LYS A 518 -5.13 -22.66 -1.85
C LYS A 518 -4.20 -22.66 -0.65
N GLU A 519 -3.88 -21.50 -0.06
CA GLU A 519 -3.09 -21.43 1.17
C GLU A 519 -3.79 -22.09 2.36
N PHE A 520 -5.13 -22.21 2.33
CA PHE A 520 -5.91 -23.00 3.30
C PHE A 520 -5.79 -24.51 3.04
N ASP A 521 -4.57 -25.02 3.19
CA ASP A 521 -4.26 -26.44 3.23
C ASP A 521 -4.66 -27.09 4.57
N GLU A 522 -4.50 -28.42 4.68
CA GLU A 522 -4.86 -29.17 5.88
C GLU A 522 -4.14 -28.67 7.15
N GLY A 523 -2.87 -28.29 7.04
CA GLY A 523 -2.07 -27.82 8.18
C GLY A 523 -2.54 -26.46 8.69
N ILE A 524 -2.83 -25.52 7.78
CA ILE A 524 -3.39 -24.21 8.13
C ILE A 524 -4.76 -24.36 8.79
N VAL A 525 -5.64 -25.15 8.17
CA VAL A 525 -7.02 -25.32 8.62
C VAL A 525 -7.09 -25.96 10.00
N THR A 526 -6.32 -27.03 10.24
CA THR A 526 -6.29 -27.69 11.55
C THR A 526 -5.66 -26.81 12.63
N THR A 527 -4.63 -26.03 12.29
CA THR A 527 -4.01 -25.07 13.20
C THR A 527 -4.98 -23.99 13.62
N LEU A 528 -5.70 -23.36 12.67
CA LEU A 528 -6.68 -22.31 12.97
C LEU A 528 -7.89 -22.85 13.74
N ARG A 529 -8.41 -24.03 13.40
CA ARG A 529 -9.47 -24.69 14.18
C ARG A 529 -9.02 -24.94 15.62
N LYS A 530 -7.81 -25.47 15.82
CA LYS A 530 -7.25 -25.71 17.16
C LYS A 530 -7.06 -24.40 17.93
N TYR A 531 -6.58 -23.35 17.28
CA TYR A 531 -6.41 -22.03 17.88
C TYR A 531 -7.76 -21.49 18.40
N VAL A 532 -8.81 -21.52 17.57
CA VAL A 532 -10.14 -21.05 18.00
C VAL A 532 -10.75 -21.97 19.06
N ASP A 533 -10.67 -23.29 18.90
CA ASP A 533 -11.20 -24.25 19.88
C ASP A 533 -10.60 -24.04 21.28
N ASN A 534 -9.35 -23.57 21.36
CA ASN A 534 -8.66 -23.28 22.62
C ASN A 534 -8.89 -21.87 23.17
N GLY A 535 -9.70 -21.03 22.52
CA GLY A 535 -10.08 -19.71 23.03
C GLY A 535 -9.64 -18.53 22.15
N GLY A 536 -8.95 -18.78 21.04
CA GLY A 536 -8.60 -17.73 20.08
C GLY A 536 -9.83 -17.19 19.34
N GLY A 537 -9.80 -15.92 18.95
CA GLY A 537 -10.85 -15.28 18.16
C GLY A 537 -10.57 -15.33 16.66
N PHE A 538 -11.61 -15.51 15.82
CA PHE A 538 -11.48 -15.42 14.36
C PHE A 538 -12.54 -14.51 13.74
N ILE A 539 -12.12 -13.53 12.93
CA ILE A 539 -13.03 -12.66 12.19
C ILE A 539 -12.80 -12.86 10.69
N GLY A 540 -13.88 -13.19 9.99
CA GLY A 540 -13.90 -13.31 8.54
C GLY A 540 -14.65 -12.14 7.90
N VAL A 541 -14.06 -11.49 6.89
CA VAL A 541 -14.69 -10.38 6.16
C VAL A 541 -14.75 -10.67 4.65
N GLY A 542 -15.94 -10.59 4.05
CA GLY A 542 -16.16 -10.88 2.63
C GLY A 542 -16.23 -12.37 2.34
N GLU A 543 -15.20 -12.91 1.70
CA GLU A 543 -15.10 -14.34 1.37
C GLU A 543 -13.91 -15.02 2.10
N PRO A 544 -13.90 -14.99 3.44
CA PRO A 544 -12.79 -15.49 4.24
C PRO A 544 -12.62 -17.00 4.09
N SER A 545 -11.38 -17.49 4.06
CA SER A 545 -11.05 -18.93 3.93
C SER A 545 -11.67 -19.62 2.70
N ALA A 546 -11.99 -18.86 1.65
CA ALA A 546 -12.58 -19.40 0.43
C ALA A 546 -11.58 -20.32 -0.27
N ASN A 547 -11.87 -21.62 -0.22
CA ASN A 547 -11.14 -22.67 -0.91
C ASN A 547 -12.08 -23.86 -1.02
N GLU A 548 -12.79 -23.99 -2.14
CA GLU A 548 -13.81 -25.02 -2.30
C GLU A 548 -13.22 -26.42 -2.08
N ASN A 549 -13.52 -27.00 -0.91
CA ASN A 549 -12.97 -28.27 -0.47
C ASN A 549 -13.97 -29.00 0.43
N GLY A 550 -14.06 -30.32 0.30
CA GLY A 550 -14.95 -31.14 1.12
C GLY A 550 -16.44 -30.81 1.02
N GLY A 551 -16.88 -30.18 -0.08
CA GLY A 551 -18.28 -29.76 -0.29
C GLY A 551 -18.67 -28.47 0.42
N LYS A 552 -17.67 -27.66 0.81
CA LYS A 552 -17.84 -26.35 1.47
C LYS A 552 -17.03 -25.30 0.75
N PHE A 553 -17.57 -24.07 0.67
CA PHE A 553 -16.88 -22.97 0.01
C PHE A 553 -15.89 -22.30 0.96
N PHE A 554 -16.36 -21.90 2.14
CA PHE A 554 -15.47 -21.48 3.22
C PHE A 554 -14.90 -22.71 3.92
N THR A 555 -13.58 -22.87 3.91
CA THR A 555 -12.96 -24.04 4.54
C THR A 555 -13.11 -24.02 6.06
N LEU A 556 -13.22 -22.82 6.65
CA LEU A 556 -13.53 -22.59 8.06
C LEU A 556 -15.02 -22.30 8.30
N TYR A 557 -15.93 -22.84 7.46
CA TYR A 557 -17.39 -22.65 7.61
C TYR A 557 -17.91 -22.99 9.02
N ASP A 558 -17.32 -24.01 9.65
CA ASP A 558 -17.68 -24.49 10.98
C ASP A 558 -17.24 -23.53 12.08
N VAL A 559 -16.05 -22.93 11.93
CA VAL A 559 -15.57 -21.86 12.80
C VAL A 559 -16.47 -20.64 12.62
N LEU A 560 -16.60 -20.14 11.39
CA LEU A 560 -17.35 -18.92 11.05
C LEU A 560 -18.86 -19.02 11.35
N GLY A 561 -19.41 -20.23 11.33
CA GLY A 561 -20.85 -20.46 11.44
C GLY A 561 -21.64 -20.05 10.18
N VAL A 562 -20.98 -19.70 9.09
CA VAL A 562 -21.61 -19.35 7.81
C VAL A 562 -20.88 -20.02 6.65
N ASP A 563 -21.54 -20.12 5.51
CA ASP A 563 -20.96 -20.61 4.26
C ASP A 563 -21.67 -19.92 3.08
N LYS A 564 -21.12 -20.10 1.87
CA LYS A 564 -21.66 -19.51 0.64
C LYS A 564 -22.31 -20.58 -0.25
N GLU A 565 -23.54 -20.33 -0.70
CA GLU A 565 -24.23 -21.20 -1.66
C GLU A 565 -23.74 -20.92 -3.09
N LEU A 566 -23.35 -21.98 -3.80
CA LEU A 566 -22.80 -21.95 -5.16
C LEU A 566 -23.79 -22.50 -6.22
N GLY A 567 -24.99 -22.92 -5.81
CA GLY A 567 -25.98 -23.61 -6.63
C GLY A 567 -26.04 -25.13 -6.38
N PHE A 568 -25.06 -25.69 -5.68
CA PHE A 568 -24.96 -27.12 -5.42
C PHE A 568 -25.88 -27.61 -4.31
N THR A 569 -26.24 -26.77 -3.35
CA THR A 569 -27.04 -27.18 -2.18
C THR A 569 -28.42 -26.53 -2.13
N LEU A 570 -28.95 -26.07 -3.27
CA LEU A 570 -30.30 -25.49 -3.38
C LEU A 570 -31.41 -26.48 -3.00
N SER A 571 -31.18 -27.79 -3.14
CA SER A 571 -32.11 -28.82 -2.66
C SER A 571 -32.07 -29.05 -1.15
N THR A 572 -31.17 -28.38 -0.44
CA THR A 572 -31.08 -28.37 1.04
C THR A 572 -31.55 -27.02 1.55
N ASP A 573 -32.74 -26.99 2.14
CA ASP A 573 -33.30 -25.78 2.72
C ASP A 573 -32.36 -25.19 3.79
N LYS A 574 -32.22 -23.85 3.76
CA LYS A 574 -31.51 -23.08 4.79
C LYS A 574 -32.58 -22.42 5.66
N TYR A 575 -32.52 -22.62 6.97
CA TYR A 575 -33.59 -22.19 7.89
C TYR A 575 -33.17 -21.11 8.89
N ASN A 576 -31.86 -20.90 9.11
CA ASN A 576 -31.39 -19.96 10.13
C ASN A 576 -31.27 -18.52 9.57
N TRP A 577 -32.35 -17.76 9.69
CA TRP A 577 -32.47 -16.40 9.17
C TRP A 577 -32.95 -15.36 10.19
N GLU A 578 -33.33 -15.81 11.38
CA GLU A 578 -33.86 -14.93 12.42
C GLU A 578 -32.74 -14.06 13.01
N CYS A 579 -32.84 -12.74 12.83
CA CYS A 579 -31.92 -11.79 13.42
C CYS A 579 -32.14 -11.69 14.94
N LYS A 580 -31.04 -11.69 15.68
CA LYS A 580 -31.04 -11.49 17.14
C LYS A 580 -30.27 -10.22 17.51
N GLU A 581 -30.73 -9.55 18.56
CA GLU A 581 -29.93 -8.50 19.20
C GLU A 581 -28.63 -9.10 19.73
N HIS A 582 -27.55 -8.34 19.61
CA HIS A 582 -26.21 -8.82 19.94
C HIS A 582 -25.28 -7.67 20.31
N PHE A 583 -24.35 -7.93 21.24
CA PHE A 583 -23.32 -7.01 21.72
C PHE A 583 -22.61 -6.25 20.60
N ILE A 584 -22.31 -6.94 19.51
CA ILE A 584 -21.61 -6.38 18.34
C ILE A 584 -22.39 -5.20 17.72
N SER A 585 -23.71 -5.31 17.65
CA SER A 585 -24.58 -4.38 16.90
C SER A 585 -25.29 -3.33 17.74
N GLU A 586 -24.99 -3.22 19.04
CA GLU A 586 -25.69 -2.31 19.97
C GLU A 586 -25.66 -0.83 19.56
N GLN A 587 -24.63 -0.41 18.81
CA GLN A 587 -24.47 0.98 18.36
C GLN A 587 -24.55 1.11 16.84
N LEU A 588 -25.02 0.08 16.16
CA LEU A 588 -25.22 0.08 14.71
C LEU A 588 -26.60 0.65 14.38
N THR A 589 -26.59 1.82 13.77
CA THR A 589 -27.73 2.59 13.27
C THR A 589 -27.95 2.42 11.76
N GLN A 590 -26.88 2.14 11.00
CA GLN A 590 -26.93 1.92 9.55
C GLN A 590 -26.30 0.60 9.15
N ASP A 591 -26.91 -0.07 8.17
CA ASP A 591 -26.41 -1.32 7.59
C ASP A 591 -25.53 -1.03 6.36
N ASP A 592 -24.39 -0.35 6.55
CA ASP A 592 -23.39 -0.15 5.49
C ASP A 592 -22.30 -1.23 5.55
N PHE A 593 -22.55 -2.33 4.83
CA PHE A 593 -21.61 -3.45 4.68
C PHE A 593 -20.82 -3.39 3.36
N GLY A 594 -20.82 -2.25 2.66
CA GLY A 594 -20.11 -2.08 1.40
C GLY A 594 -20.66 -2.95 0.26
N GLU A 595 -19.74 -3.50 -0.53
CA GLU A 595 -20.07 -4.41 -1.63
C GLU A 595 -20.70 -5.72 -1.11
N GLU A 596 -21.79 -6.13 -1.75
CA GLU A 596 -22.54 -7.32 -1.37
C GLU A 596 -21.82 -8.61 -1.80
N VAL A 597 -21.49 -9.47 -0.83
CA VAL A 597 -21.20 -10.89 -1.08
C VAL A 597 -22.51 -11.66 -0.97
N ARG A 598 -22.93 -12.24 -2.09
CA ARG A 598 -24.22 -12.90 -2.22
C ARG A 598 -24.21 -14.35 -1.76
N ASN A 599 -25.41 -14.81 -1.41
CA ASN A 599 -25.76 -16.19 -1.10
C ASN A 599 -25.08 -16.72 0.17
N ILE A 600 -24.81 -15.85 1.14
CA ILE A 600 -24.27 -16.25 2.44
C ILE A 600 -25.41 -16.73 3.33
N TYR A 601 -25.26 -17.95 3.85
CA TYR A 601 -26.23 -18.57 4.74
C TYR A 601 -25.57 -18.99 6.06
N ALA A 602 -26.35 -18.95 7.14
CA ALA A 602 -25.90 -19.38 8.46
C ALA A 602 -26.14 -20.87 8.70
N LEU A 603 -25.22 -21.50 9.44
CA LEU A 603 -25.42 -22.83 10.02
C LEU A 603 -26.43 -22.77 11.17
N ARG A 604 -26.94 -23.93 11.61
CA ARG A 604 -28.07 -24.03 12.54
C ARG A 604 -27.89 -23.27 13.87
N ASP A 605 -26.71 -23.31 14.46
CA ASP A 605 -26.45 -22.79 15.81
C ASP A 605 -25.81 -21.39 15.81
N THR A 606 -25.58 -20.83 14.62
CA THR A 606 -25.01 -19.49 14.44
C THR A 606 -26.00 -18.40 14.84
N THR A 607 -25.50 -17.34 15.47
CA THR A 607 -26.30 -16.15 15.75
C THR A 607 -26.26 -15.21 14.55
N VAL A 608 -27.37 -15.11 13.81
CA VAL A 608 -27.53 -14.11 12.76
C VAL A 608 -27.86 -12.76 13.42
N ILE A 609 -27.07 -11.74 13.12
CA ILE A 609 -27.21 -10.39 13.73
C ILE A 609 -27.84 -9.42 12.72
N ARG A 610 -27.39 -9.49 11.46
CA ARG A 610 -27.99 -8.76 10.33
C ARG A 610 -28.04 -9.68 9.12
N GLN A 611 -29.16 -9.63 8.42
CA GLN A 611 -29.32 -10.22 7.09
C GLN A 611 -30.25 -9.33 6.27
N LYS A 612 -30.10 -9.39 4.96
CA LYS A 612 -31.02 -8.77 4.01
C LYS A 612 -31.37 -9.79 2.93
N ASP A 613 -32.66 -9.91 2.64
CA ASP A 613 -33.18 -10.77 1.56
C ASP A 613 -32.64 -12.22 1.58
N HIS A 614 -32.51 -12.81 2.78
CA HIS A 614 -31.91 -14.14 3.00
C HIS A 614 -30.44 -14.22 2.58
N ASN A 615 -29.70 -13.14 2.83
CA ASN A 615 -28.24 -13.07 2.75
C ASN A 615 -27.68 -12.55 4.08
N VAL A 616 -26.87 -13.35 4.77
CA VAL A 616 -26.28 -12.95 6.04
C VAL A 616 -25.22 -11.86 5.82
N ASN A 617 -25.37 -10.73 6.51
CA ASN A 617 -24.41 -9.63 6.47
C ASN A 617 -23.52 -9.56 7.71
N LEU A 618 -24.03 -10.03 8.85
CA LEU A 618 -23.31 -10.06 10.12
C LEU A 618 -23.77 -11.27 10.94
N ALA A 619 -22.83 -12.10 11.36
CA ALA A 619 -23.11 -13.27 12.19
C ALA A 619 -22.00 -13.52 13.22
N ALA A 620 -22.38 -14.18 14.32
CA ALA A 620 -21.50 -14.59 15.39
C ALA A 620 -21.66 -16.09 15.66
N ASN A 621 -20.54 -16.76 15.96
CA ASN A 621 -20.53 -18.19 16.25
C ASN A 621 -19.57 -18.52 17.41
N THR A 622 -19.87 -19.61 18.11
CA THR A 622 -19.01 -20.19 19.15
C THR A 622 -18.37 -21.46 18.63
N TYR A 623 -17.07 -21.65 18.84
CA TYR A 623 -16.34 -22.84 18.42
C TYR A 623 -15.37 -23.29 19.51
N GLY A 624 -15.70 -24.38 20.21
CA GLY A 624 -14.97 -24.80 21.40
C GLY A 624 -15.06 -23.73 22.50
N LYS A 625 -13.90 -23.19 22.90
CA LYS A 625 -13.79 -22.09 23.87
C LYS A 625 -13.70 -20.70 23.22
N GLY A 626 -13.50 -20.64 21.89
CA GLY A 626 -13.34 -19.39 21.17
C GLY A 626 -14.63 -18.95 20.48
N HIS A 627 -14.56 -17.75 19.91
CA HIS A 627 -15.66 -17.12 19.20
C HIS A 627 -15.20 -16.65 17.82
N SER A 628 -16.17 -16.53 16.92
CA SER A 628 -15.91 -15.94 15.60
C SER A 628 -17.00 -14.97 15.17
N VAL A 629 -16.63 -14.09 14.26
CA VAL A 629 -17.54 -13.15 13.62
C VAL A 629 -17.39 -13.24 12.11
N TYR A 630 -18.50 -13.28 11.40
CA TYR A 630 -18.54 -13.05 9.96
C TYR A 630 -19.13 -11.67 9.67
N ILE A 631 -18.46 -10.92 8.80
CA ILE A 631 -18.91 -9.61 8.32
C ILE A 631 -18.89 -9.62 6.78
N ASN A 632 -19.96 -9.22 6.12
CA ASN A 632 -20.00 -9.19 4.65
C ASN A 632 -18.96 -8.23 4.04
N GLY A 633 -18.79 -7.06 4.65
CA GLY A 633 -17.84 -6.04 4.25
C GLY A 633 -17.87 -4.91 5.27
N LEU A 634 -16.79 -4.13 5.34
CA LEU A 634 -16.64 -3.09 6.37
C LEU A 634 -15.98 -1.84 5.78
N PRO A 635 -16.72 -1.01 5.02
CA PRO A 635 -16.27 0.33 4.65
C PRO A 635 -15.90 1.16 5.88
N PHE A 636 -14.89 2.01 5.76
CA PHE A 636 -14.49 2.86 6.88
C PHE A 636 -15.54 3.94 7.15
N SER A 637 -16.08 3.92 8.36
CA SER A 637 -16.80 5.00 9.02
C SER A 637 -16.54 4.86 10.53
N PHE A 638 -16.78 5.89 11.34
CA PHE A 638 -16.61 5.73 12.80
C PHE A 638 -17.57 4.70 13.39
N GLU A 639 -18.75 4.56 12.80
CA GLU A 639 -19.74 3.56 13.18
C GLU A 639 -19.26 2.14 12.83
N ASN A 640 -18.77 1.91 11.62
CA ASN A 640 -18.21 0.61 11.22
C ASN A 640 -16.90 0.29 11.96
N ALA A 641 -16.10 1.31 12.29
CA ALA A 641 -14.96 1.13 13.17
C ALA A 641 -15.41 0.67 14.56
N ARG A 642 -16.48 1.23 15.13
CA ARG A 642 -17.06 0.74 16.39
C ARG A 642 -17.61 -0.68 16.28
N LEU A 643 -18.23 -1.03 15.14
CA LEU A 643 -18.67 -2.39 14.84
C LEU A 643 -17.50 -3.39 14.86
N LEU A 644 -16.38 -3.06 14.19
CA LEU A 644 -15.18 -3.89 14.20
C LEU A 644 -14.56 -3.98 15.59
N TYR A 645 -14.46 -2.86 16.31
CA TYR A 645 -13.95 -2.82 17.68
C TYR A 645 -14.73 -3.78 18.58
N ARG A 646 -16.06 -3.72 18.57
CA ARG A 646 -16.93 -4.66 19.31
C ARG A 646 -16.80 -6.10 18.83
N SER A 647 -16.63 -6.31 17.52
CA SER A 647 -16.40 -7.65 16.95
C SER A 647 -15.11 -8.27 17.46
N ILE A 648 -14.03 -7.50 17.59
CA ILE A 648 -12.74 -7.94 18.14
C ILE A 648 -12.90 -8.35 19.61
N TYR A 649 -13.56 -7.55 20.45
CA TYR A 649 -13.79 -7.92 21.85
C TYR A 649 -14.66 -9.15 22.02
N TYR A 650 -15.70 -9.30 21.18
CA TYR A 650 -16.53 -10.50 21.18
C TYR A 650 -15.74 -11.74 20.75
N ALA A 651 -14.99 -11.64 19.65
CA ALA A 651 -14.16 -12.74 19.14
C ALA A 651 -13.12 -13.20 20.18
N ALA A 652 -12.56 -12.25 20.95
CA ALA A 652 -11.63 -12.54 22.04
C ALA A 652 -12.31 -13.06 23.33
N GLY A 653 -13.64 -13.05 23.43
CA GLY A 653 -14.39 -13.42 24.64
C GLY A 653 -14.18 -12.45 25.81
N LYS A 654 -13.97 -11.17 25.52
CA LYS A 654 -13.60 -10.11 26.48
C LYS A 654 -14.58 -8.93 26.49
N GLU A 655 -15.86 -9.16 26.18
CA GLU A 655 -16.88 -8.09 26.12
C GLU A 655 -16.95 -7.25 27.40
N ALA A 656 -16.75 -7.89 28.56
CA ALA A 656 -16.74 -7.23 29.87
C ALA A 656 -15.57 -6.25 30.08
N GLU A 657 -14.48 -6.41 29.34
CA GLU A 657 -13.27 -5.58 29.44
C GLU A 657 -13.29 -4.38 28.47
N MET A 658 -14.22 -4.36 27.51
CA MET A 658 -14.26 -3.38 26.41
C MET A 658 -14.30 -1.92 26.89
N LYS A 659 -14.97 -1.66 28.01
CA LYS A 659 -15.18 -0.30 28.51
C LYS A 659 -13.98 0.26 29.28
N GLN A 660 -12.86 -0.45 29.40
CA GLN A 660 -11.64 0.17 29.91
C GLN A 660 -11.10 1.16 28.86
N TRP A 661 -10.66 2.36 29.26
CA TRP A 661 -10.11 3.38 28.35
C TRP A 661 -10.96 3.60 27.07
N TYR A 662 -12.26 3.82 27.29
CA TYR A 662 -13.28 3.76 26.24
C TYR A 662 -14.14 5.03 26.21
N SER A 663 -14.76 5.30 25.06
CA SER A 663 -15.73 6.38 24.86
C SER A 663 -17.08 5.80 24.43
N GLU A 664 -18.19 6.21 25.04
CA GLU A 664 -19.52 5.81 24.56
C GLU A 664 -19.78 6.27 23.12
N ASN A 665 -19.25 7.42 22.73
CA ASN A 665 -19.45 8.00 21.40
C ASN A 665 -18.36 7.51 20.45
N TYR A 666 -18.75 6.84 19.36
CA TYR A 666 -17.81 6.30 18.37
C TYR A 666 -17.04 7.36 17.58
N ASN A 667 -17.49 8.62 17.60
CA ASN A 667 -16.76 9.75 17.04
C ASN A 667 -15.61 10.24 17.92
N VAL A 668 -15.49 9.71 19.14
CA VAL A 668 -14.48 10.12 20.13
C VAL A 668 -13.63 8.91 20.51
N GLU A 669 -12.31 9.07 20.49
CA GLU A 669 -11.34 8.03 20.83
C GLU A 669 -10.49 8.41 22.04
N VAL A 670 -10.05 7.39 22.78
CA VAL A 670 -9.15 7.53 23.93
C VAL A 670 -7.80 6.91 23.59
N ASN A 671 -6.72 7.63 23.90
CA ASN A 671 -5.35 7.18 23.69
C ASN A 671 -4.55 7.40 24.97
N VAL A 672 -3.86 6.35 25.41
CA VAL A 672 -3.31 6.28 26.77
C VAL A 672 -1.82 6.00 26.71
N TYR A 673 -1.05 6.71 27.53
CA TYR A 673 0.40 6.66 27.55
C TYR A 673 0.90 6.43 28.98
N PRO A 674 1.04 5.15 29.39
CA PRO A 674 1.39 4.81 30.77
C PRO A 674 2.74 5.37 31.22
N SER A 675 3.71 5.48 30.30
CA SER A 675 5.06 5.96 30.61
C SER A 675 5.11 7.41 31.11
N THR A 676 4.10 8.22 30.77
CA THR A 676 3.99 9.63 31.18
C THR A 676 2.80 9.91 32.08
N ASN A 677 2.10 8.86 32.53
CA ASN A 677 0.88 8.97 33.34
C ASN A 677 -0.15 9.93 32.71
N SER A 678 -0.31 9.86 31.38
CA SER A 678 -1.18 10.76 30.61
C SER A 678 -2.04 10.01 29.61
N TYR A 679 -3.18 10.59 29.26
CA TYR A 679 -4.02 10.14 28.17
C TYR A 679 -4.65 11.34 27.47
N CYS A 680 -5.13 11.16 26.24
CA CYS A 680 -5.92 12.15 25.55
C CYS A 680 -7.26 11.59 25.09
N VAL A 681 -8.24 12.47 25.03
CA VAL A 681 -9.56 12.22 24.45
C VAL A 681 -9.67 13.10 23.20
N VAL A 682 -10.02 12.49 22.08
CA VAL A 682 -9.93 13.10 20.76
C VAL A 682 -11.28 13.08 20.07
N ASN A 683 -11.79 14.25 19.70
CA ASN A 683 -12.96 14.37 18.83
C ASN A 683 -12.52 14.23 17.36
N ASN A 684 -12.97 13.17 16.68
CA ASN A 684 -12.62 12.90 15.28
C ASN A 684 -13.57 13.55 14.26
N THR A 685 -14.38 14.52 14.67
CA THR A 685 -15.30 15.24 13.79
C THR A 685 -15.02 16.75 13.82
N TYR A 686 -15.60 17.48 12.86
CA TYR A 686 -15.57 18.95 12.83
C TYR A 686 -16.81 19.58 13.50
N GLU A 687 -17.50 18.81 14.35
CA GLU A 687 -18.65 19.26 15.13
C GLU A 687 -18.39 18.98 16.62
N PRO A 688 -18.91 19.78 17.57
CA PRO A 688 -18.80 19.50 18.99
C PRO A 688 -19.35 18.11 19.34
N GLN A 689 -18.66 17.38 20.21
CA GLN A 689 -19.07 16.05 20.66
C GLN A 689 -19.20 16.01 22.18
N LYS A 690 -20.20 15.25 22.63
CA LYS A 690 -20.41 14.94 24.03
C LYS A 690 -20.33 13.44 24.23
N THR A 691 -19.65 13.01 25.28
CA THR A 691 -19.53 11.59 25.59
C THR A 691 -19.20 11.32 27.05
N ILE A 692 -19.33 10.05 27.44
CA ILE A 692 -18.81 9.53 28.71
C ILE A 692 -17.52 8.77 28.39
N ILE A 693 -16.45 9.17 29.05
CA ILE A 693 -15.15 8.50 28.99
C ILE A 693 -15.02 7.59 30.20
N TYR A 694 -14.64 6.34 29.95
CA TYR A 694 -14.30 5.37 30.97
C TYR A 694 -12.78 5.25 31.05
N THR A 695 -12.25 5.31 32.26
CA THR A 695 -10.84 5.06 32.57
C THR A 695 -10.69 3.64 33.13
N ASP A 696 -9.54 3.33 33.73
CA ASP A 696 -9.34 2.11 34.51
C ASP A 696 -10.02 2.14 35.90
N LYS A 697 -10.43 3.32 36.39
CA LYS A 697 -10.94 3.51 37.77
C LYS A 697 -12.33 4.12 37.84
N ASP A 698 -12.70 4.98 36.90
CA ASP A 698 -13.92 5.77 36.94
C ASP A 698 -14.48 6.06 35.53
N ASN A 699 -15.55 6.85 35.49
CA ASN A 699 -16.05 7.44 34.25
C ASN A 699 -16.53 8.86 34.51
N PHE A 700 -16.43 9.70 33.48
CA PHE A 700 -16.82 11.10 33.55
C PHE A 700 -17.35 11.59 32.20
N GLU A 701 -18.19 12.62 32.25
CA GLU A 701 -18.72 13.29 31.07
C GLU A 701 -17.72 14.32 30.54
N VAL A 702 -17.56 14.37 29.22
CA VAL A 702 -16.72 15.36 28.54
C VAL A 702 -17.48 15.96 27.36
N GLU A 703 -17.36 17.28 27.23
CA GLU A 703 -17.77 18.03 26.04
C GLU A 703 -16.48 18.52 25.36
N LEU A 704 -16.35 18.21 24.07
CA LEU A 704 -15.21 18.52 23.23
C LEU A 704 -15.65 19.41 22.08
N GLU A 705 -14.90 20.46 21.84
CA GLU A 705 -15.09 21.30 20.66
C GLU A 705 -14.77 20.52 19.37
N ALA A 706 -15.16 21.09 18.23
CA ALA A 706 -14.83 20.54 16.92
C ALA A 706 -13.33 20.23 16.80
N SER A 707 -13.02 18.96 16.53
CA SER A 707 -11.66 18.43 16.37
C SER A 707 -10.75 18.56 17.59
N GLU A 708 -11.26 18.89 18.78
CA GLU A 708 -10.44 19.06 19.98
C GLU A 708 -9.71 17.76 20.38
N ILE A 709 -8.45 17.92 20.76
CA ILE A 709 -7.69 16.94 21.54
C ILE A 709 -7.49 17.50 22.94
N ARG A 710 -7.98 16.78 23.96
CA ARG A 710 -7.85 17.17 25.36
C ARG A 710 -6.98 16.18 26.11
N TRP A 711 -5.90 16.68 26.70
CA TRP A 711 -4.96 15.89 27.50
C TRP A 711 -5.35 15.88 28.98
N PHE A 712 -5.15 14.73 29.60
CA PHE A 712 -5.46 14.45 31.01
C PHE A 712 -4.29 13.71 31.67
N THR A 713 -4.29 13.71 33.00
CA THR A 713 -3.37 12.92 33.84
C THR A 713 -4.12 11.71 34.41
N MET A 714 -3.50 10.54 34.43
CA MET A 714 -4.09 9.25 34.88
C MET A 714 -4.13 9.08 36.40
#